data_AF-A0AAN4Q3L3-F1
#
_entry.id   AF-A0AAN4Q3L3-F1
#
_cell.length_a   1.000
_cell.length_b   1.000
_cell.length_c   1.000
_cell.angle_alpha   90.00
_cell.angle_beta   90.00
_cell.angle_gamma   90.00
#
_symmetry.space_group_name_H-M   'P 1'
#
loop_
_entity.id
_entity.type
_entity.pdbx_description
1 polymer ?
#
loop_
_entity_poly.entity_id
_entity_poly.type
_entity_poly.pdbx_seq_one_letter_code
_entity_poly.pdbx_strand_id
1 'polypeptide(L)'
;MPEVKSNPIAKAWAPPLFPVAGRLPTDISAVTANYNKQTAEENIFRQGVNARGQKRHSDCCHSLHISLFFDGTNNNNDNDTKKNHPSNIAKLFHASLRGGDAEKGGYFSYYMPGVGTPFPEIGELDYSEGGLKYATGGEDRINWALVQVASALSFALNNKKEIDKAIAKTKVDAMSTLKAPLMSALGQGNRRRTMNELLAPLQSKTQFAKPRVLGVKLFVYGFSRGAAEARTFVTWLSQLFDTPEGAEQPVQELAGLPVSVEFLGLLDTVASVGIAHAAPFFAGHMDWADDTQLLPDAQRFPNLIKRCWHLVAGFEQRSCFPLDSIRNEDGQYPADTYEVVYPGVHSDVGGGYPKNDQGKARAGTHELVSQIVLHDLYAAAFVAGAPLQVPEAVLPKTLLTQKLWRVMSPMTEREFGLSEELVERFNAWRSKTLPGIPADKSVDNPAWEYTPQLLSTTLEDALADQLGWITGWRIGRYVNDEKSDNDSYKRQPYFTQAKEVTAYIASEERKDYEKEVAGLPRKRLENPNLPGPRVYEPAIDQTQLSQAAAEFKSDYTGQKREQTSKAGAFFDVVLRDAVYLLNENDESKDHATLRSEGKRRSEQLFRDTQGTPGADPEMALLVALFDDQIHDSRAWFMHDALTTREMWAGYFFYRMTYFGNDNSRDLSPVVVAGRILGVAMIAGATVYGIKRGGALGGLGGLAGGISVATIGYQVIDKATGLAMPFLPGAEKLLQPTSHIGQVAAEQKRQISLDDYKQRIEQTNAMLRKTGSLVEQVKEVVS
;
A
#
# COMPACT_ATOMS: atom_id res chain seq x y z
N MET A 1 -25.62 30.38 -17.76
CA MET A 1 -24.83 30.07 -16.55
C MET A 1 -25.48 28.89 -15.87
N PRO A 2 -24.87 27.69 -15.86
CA PRO A 2 -25.25 26.66 -14.91
C PRO A 2 -24.50 26.92 -13.61
N GLU A 3 -25.23 26.99 -12.50
CA GLU A 3 -24.67 27.00 -11.14
C GLU A 3 -23.86 25.72 -10.91
N VAL A 4 -22.54 25.78 -11.03
CA VAL A 4 -21.66 24.77 -10.44
C VAL A 4 -21.66 25.06 -8.94
N LYS A 5 -22.60 24.46 -8.20
CA LYS A 5 -22.41 24.28 -6.76
C LYS A 5 -21.27 23.26 -6.61
N SER A 6 -20.03 23.75 -6.54
CA SER A 6 -18.91 22.89 -6.15
C SER A 6 -19.19 22.40 -4.73
N ASN A 7 -19.56 21.13 -4.57
CA ASN A 7 -19.71 20.54 -3.25
C ASN A 7 -18.37 20.70 -2.49
N PRO A 8 -18.40 21.02 -1.19
CA PRO A 8 -17.18 21.14 -0.42
C PRO A 8 -16.48 19.78 -0.33
N ILE A 9 -15.15 19.76 -0.49
CA ILE A 9 -14.33 18.55 -0.35
C ILE A 9 -14.53 17.97 1.05
N ALA A 10 -14.74 16.66 1.13
CA ALA A 10 -14.96 15.96 2.37
C ALA A 10 -13.72 15.99 3.28
N LYS A 11 -13.99 16.11 4.57
CA LYS A 11 -12.97 16.17 5.64
C LYS A 11 -12.49 14.76 5.98
N ALA A 12 -11.24 14.64 6.40
CA ALA A 12 -10.66 13.38 6.87
C ALA A 12 -11.03 13.11 8.34
N TRP A 13 -10.54 12.01 8.89
CA TRP A 13 -10.79 11.62 10.27
C TRP A 13 -9.51 11.51 11.12
N ALA A 14 -9.69 11.64 12.42
CA ALA A 14 -8.71 11.40 13.47
C ALA A 14 -9.06 10.12 14.23
N PRO A 15 -8.05 9.43 14.81
CA PRO A 15 -8.31 8.37 15.76
C PRO A 15 -9.01 8.92 17.00
N PRO A 16 -9.89 8.14 17.66
CA PRO A 16 -10.40 8.48 18.97
C PRO A 16 -9.28 8.42 20.02
N LEU A 17 -9.58 8.85 21.24
CA LEU A 17 -8.66 8.67 22.37
C LEU A 17 -8.32 7.17 22.49
N PHE A 18 -7.04 6.87 22.69
CA PHE A 18 -6.59 5.50 22.82
C PHE A 18 -6.63 5.06 24.29
N PRO A 19 -7.33 3.96 24.62
CA PRO A 19 -7.45 3.49 26.00
C PRO A 19 -6.16 2.81 26.47
N VAL A 20 -5.77 3.05 27.72
CA VAL A 20 -4.57 2.43 28.33
C VAL A 20 -4.64 0.89 28.33
N ALA A 21 -5.85 0.33 28.49
CA ALA A 21 -6.08 -1.12 28.44
C ALA A 21 -5.98 -1.73 27.02
N GLY A 22 -5.82 -0.91 25.98
CA GLY A 22 -5.92 -1.33 24.58
C GLY A 22 -7.36 -1.63 24.16
N ARG A 23 -7.53 -2.06 22.89
CA ARG A 23 -8.86 -2.30 22.28
C ARG A 23 -9.29 -3.76 22.11
N LEU A 24 -8.63 -4.71 22.76
CA LEU A 24 -9.16 -6.08 22.79
C LEU A 24 -10.47 -6.12 23.60
N PRO A 25 -11.45 -6.98 23.24
CA PRO A 25 -12.71 -7.06 23.96
C PRO A 25 -12.48 -7.45 25.42
N THR A 26 -13.12 -6.71 26.32
CA THR A 26 -13.02 -6.89 27.78
C THR A 26 -14.30 -7.47 28.40
N ASP A 27 -15.36 -7.64 27.60
CA ASP A 27 -16.64 -8.17 28.06
C ASP A 27 -17.26 -9.19 27.09
N ILE A 28 -18.07 -10.08 27.66
CA ILE A 28 -18.75 -11.17 26.94
C ILE A 28 -19.78 -10.62 25.94
N SER A 29 -20.38 -9.46 26.21
CA SER A 29 -21.37 -8.83 25.33
C SER A 29 -20.78 -8.42 23.98
N ALA A 30 -19.56 -7.88 23.96
CA ALA A 30 -18.84 -7.54 22.73
C ALA A 30 -18.64 -8.78 21.84
N VAL A 31 -18.18 -9.88 22.42
CA VAL A 31 -17.96 -11.15 21.71
C VAL A 31 -19.28 -11.73 21.21
N THR A 32 -20.34 -11.64 22.02
CA THR A 32 -21.69 -12.07 21.63
C THR A 32 -22.24 -11.24 20.48
N ALA A 33 -22.04 -9.92 20.48
CA ALA A 33 -22.47 -9.03 19.40
C ALA A 33 -21.73 -9.32 18.09
N ASN A 34 -20.41 -9.54 18.14
CA ASN A 34 -19.62 -9.97 16.99
C ASN A 34 -20.13 -11.31 16.43
N TYR A 35 -20.35 -12.31 17.30
CA TYR A 35 -20.87 -13.62 16.90
C TYR A 35 -22.29 -13.55 16.31
N ASN A 36 -23.15 -12.67 16.82
CA ASN A 36 -24.49 -12.46 16.28
C ASN A 36 -24.45 -11.86 14.86
N LYS A 37 -23.47 -11.00 14.55
CA LYS A 37 -23.27 -10.49 13.18
C LYS A 37 -22.78 -11.59 12.23
N GLN A 38 -21.95 -12.51 12.73
CA GLN A 38 -21.50 -13.65 11.95
C GLN A 38 -22.69 -14.56 11.56
N THR A 39 -23.53 -14.89 12.54
CA THR A 39 -24.65 -15.85 12.40
C THR A 39 -25.98 -15.22 11.97
N ALA A 40 -25.99 -13.94 11.56
CA ALA A 40 -27.21 -13.20 11.26
C ALA A 40 -28.09 -13.89 10.20
N GLU A 41 -27.51 -14.33 9.07
CA GLU A 41 -28.28 -14.99 8.00
C GLU A 41 -28.79 -16.36 8.43
N GLU A 42 -28.01 -17.09 9.25
CA GLU A 42 -28.47 -18.37 9.82
C GLU A 42 -29.70 -18.17 10.71
N ASN A 43 -29.68 -17.15 11.55
CA ASN A 43 -30.79 -16.81 12.45
C ASN A 43 -32.03 -16.43 11.64
N ILE A 44 -31.89 -15.57 10.63
CA ILE A 44 -32.98 -15.18 9.72
C ILE A 44 -33.53 -16.42 8.98
N PHE A 45 -32.65 -17.27 8.45
CA PHE A 45 -33.03 -18.48 7.72
C PHE A 45 -33.83 -19.46 8.61
N ARG A 46 -33.37 -19.70 9.84
CA ARG A 46 -34.00 -20.62 10.79
C ARG A 46 -35.35 -20.12 11.32
N GLN A 47 -35.58 -18.80 11.32
CA GLN A 47 -36.87 -18.20 11.66
C GLN A 47 -37.92 -18.36 10.54
N GLY A 48 -37.50 -18.61 9.30
CA GLY A 48 -38.38 -18.80 8.16
C GLY A 48 -39.12 -20.16 8.12
N VAL A 49 -39.95 -20.33 7.10
CA VAL A 49 -40.68 -21.58 6.80
C VAL A 49 -40.17 -22.26 5.53
N ASN A 50 -40.12 -23.58 5.50
CA ASN A 50 -39.75 -24.37 4.31
C ASN A 50 -40.89 -24.37 3.27
N ALA A 51 -40.63 -24.97 2.10
CA ALA A 51 -41.63 -25.07 1.02
C ALA A 51 -42.92 -25.81 1.41
N ARG A 52 -42.94 -26.50 2.56
CA ARG A 52 -44.09 -27.21 3.13
C ARG A 52 -44.77 -26.41 4.27
N GLY A 53 -44.37 -25.15 4.49
CA GLY A 53 -44.91 -24.29 5.55
C GLY A 53 -44.40 -24.60 6.95
N GLN A 54 -43.39 -25.46 7.12
CA GLN A 54 -42.86 -25.86 8.44
C GLN A 54 -41.70 -24.95 8.85
N LYS A 55 -41.58 -24.64 10.16
CA LYS A 55 -40.46 -23.85 10.69
C LYS A 55 -39.11 -24.53 10.42
N ARG A 56 -38.10 -23.76 9.99
CA ARG A 56 -36.75 -24.25 9.64
C ARG A 56 -35.77 -24.34 10.80
N HIS A 57 -36.24 -24.32 12.06
CA HIS A 57 -35.37 -24.22 13.24
C HIS A 57 -34.29 -25.32 13.33
N SER A 58 -34.57 -26.52 12.83
CA SER A 58 -33.65 -27.67 12.85
C SER A 58 -32.76 -27.80 11.61
N ASP A 59 -32.89 -26.92 10.61
CA ASP A 59 -32.13 -27.04 9.37
C ASP A 59 -30.68 -26.58 9.58
N CYS A 60 -29.73 -27.50 9.33
CA CYS A 60 -28.31 -27.18 9.37
C CYS A 60 -27.96 -26.23 8.22
N CYS A 61 -27.51 -25.03 8.55
CA CYS A 61 -27.10 -23.98 7.62
C CYS A 61 -25.95 -23.16 8.20
N HIS A 62 -25.17 -22.52 7.32
CA HIS A 62 -24.10 -21.59 7.68
C HIS A 62 -23.78 -20.60 6.56
N SER A 63 -23.21 -19.46 6.92
CA SER A 63 -22.53 -18.54 5.99
C SER A 63 -21.05 -18.89 5.90
N LEU A 64 -20.40 -18.55 4.78
CA LEU A 64 -18.93 -18.61 4.70
C LEU A 64 -18.35 -17.28 5.14
N HIS A 65 -17.35 -17.31 6.01
CA HIS A 65 -16.58 -16.17 6.48
C HIS A 65 -15.15 -16.32 5.99
N ILE A 66 -14.77 -15.54 4.98
CA ILE A 66 -13.45 -15.66 4.34
C ILE A 66 -12.66 -14.39 4.64
N SER A 67 -11.54 -14.54 5.36
CA SER A 67 -10.62 -13.45 5.65
C SER A 67 -9.41 -13.50 4.72
N LEU A 68 -9.07 -12.39 4.08
CA LEU A 68 -7.98 -12.25 3.11
C LEU A 68 -7.02 -11.19 3.61
N PHE A 69 -5.74 -11.54 3.77
CA PHE A 69 -4.70 -10.69 4.35
C PHE A 69 -3.57 -10.45 3.34
N PHE A 70 -3.53 -9.27 2.71
CA PHE A 70 -2.51 -8.87 1.73
C PHE A 70 -1.40 -8.05 2.41
N ASP A 71 -0.21 -8.62 2.57
CA ASP A 71 0.86 -7.95 3.32
C ASP A 71 1.61 -6.88 2.50
N GLY A 72 2.33 -6.01 3.20
CA GLY A 72 3.09 -4.92 2.61
C GLY A 72 4.34 -5.37 1.86
N THR A 73 4.86 -4.49 1.00
CA THR A 73 6.10 -4.74 0.25
C THR A 73 7.22 -5.21 1.18
N ASN A 74 7.92 -6.28 0.82
CA ASN A 74 8.99 -6.89 1.63
C ASN A 74 8.54 -7.55 2.95
N ASN A 75 7.23 -7.63 3.25
CA ASN A 75 6.72 -8.31 4.43
C ASN A 75 6.33 -9.75 4.12
N ASN A 76 6.75 -10.67 4.98
CA ASN A 76 6.48 -12.10 4.85
C ASN A 76 6.32 -12.73 6.23
N ASN A 77 5.12 -13.23 6.54
CA ASN A 77 4.77 -13.78 7.84
C ASN A 77 5.76 -14.84 8.34
N ASP A 78 6.09 -15.82 7.48
CA ASP A 78 6.93 -16.95 7.88
C ASP A 78 8.36 -16.53 8.22
N ASN A 79 8.85 -15.45 7.62
CA ASN A 79 10.17 -14.89 7.89
C ASN A 79 10.13 -13.92 9.08
N ASP A 80 9.21 -12.95 9.04
CA ASP A 80 9.19 -11.80 9.95
C ASP A 80 8.67 -12.17 11.34
N THR A 81 7.75 -13.12 11.44
CA THR A 81 7.27 -13.65 12.73
C THR A 81 8.38 -14.39 13.48
N LYS A 82 9.21 -15.18 12.77
CA LYS A 82 10.37 -15.85 13.37
C LYS A 82 11.40 -14.86 13.91
N LYS A 83 11.47 -13.66 13.31
CA LYS A 83 12.34 -12.57 13.73
C LYS A 83 11.65 -11.58 14.69
N ASN A 84 10.44 -11.90 15.16
CA ASN A 84 9.66 -11.11 16.11
C ASN A 84 9.36 -9.66 15.64
N HIS A 85 9.09 -9.48 14.34
CA HIS A 85 8.65 -8.21 13.78
C HIS A 85 7.58 -8.34 12.68
N PRO A 86 6.53 -9.17 12.85
CA PRO A 86 5.46 -9.27 11.86
C PRO A 86 4.77 -7.92 11.62
N SER A 87 4.25 -7.71 10.41
CA SER A 87 3.38 -6.58 10.11
C SER A 87 2.05 -6.68 10.87
N ASN A 88 1.28 -5.60 10.87
CA ASN A 88 -0.07 -5.61 11.45
C ASN A 88 -1.02 -6.53 10.68
N ILE A 89 -0.80 -6.72 9.37
CA ILE A 89 -1.57 -7.67 8.56
C ILE A 89 -1.28 -9.11 9.00
N ALA A 90 -0.02 -9.47 9.23
CA ALA A 90 0.36 -10.79 9.74
C ALA A 90 -0.18 -11.03 11.16
N LYS A 91 -0.11 -10.04 12.06
CA LYS A 91 -0.68 -10.14 13.42
C LYS A 91 -2.21 -10.33 13.42
N LEU A 92 -2.93 -9.63 12.53
CA LEU A 92 -4.37 -9.85 12.36
C LEU A 92 -4.68 -11.23 11.77
N PHE A 93 -3.84 -11.73 10.86
CA PHE A 93 -3.93 -13.12 10.36
C PHE A 93 -3.66 -14.15 11.47
N HIS A 94 -2.79 -13.85 12.44
CA HIS A 94 -2.60 -14.70 13.62
C HIS A 94 -3.80 -14.71 14.54
N ALA A 95 -4.45 -13.56 14.67
CA ALA A 95 -5.67 -13.36 15.45
C ALA A 95 -6.94 -13.75 14.70
N SER A 96 -6.91 -14.29 13.47
CA SER A 96 -8.12 -14.72 12.77
C SER A 96 -8.60 -16.10 13.21
N LEU A 97 -9.91 -16.36 13.10
CA LEU A 97 -10.46 -17.72 13.28
C LEU A 97 -10.00 -18.59 12.12
N ARG A 98 -9.21 -19.63 12.44
CA ARG A 98 -8.50 -20.43 11.42
C ARG A 98 -8.28 -21.87 11.88
N GLY A 99 -7.93 -22.74 10.93
CA GLY A 99 -7.66 -24.17 11.14
C GLY A 99 -8.84 -25.07 10.77
N GLY A 100 -8.59 -26.37 10.63
CA GLY A 100 -9.54 -27.31 10.02
C GLY A 100 -10.91 -27.41 10.70
N ASP A 101 -10.99 -27.19 12.02
CA ASP A 101 -12.29 -27.15 12.71
C ASP A 101 -13.05 -25.84 12.49
N ALA A 102 -12.34 -24.72 12.32
CA ALA A 102 -12.92 -23.45 11.91
C ALA A 102 -13.45 -23.52 10.47
N GLU A 103 -12.68 -24.12 9.56
CA GLU A 103 -13.06 -24.33 8.15
C GLU A 103 -14.32 -25.19 8.01
N LYS A 104 -14.43 -26.27 8.81
CA LYS A 104 -15.67 -27.07 8.88
C LYS A 104 -16.88 -26.23 9.30
N GLY A 105 -16.67 -25.22 10.13
CA GLY A 105 -17.67 -24.23 10.55
C GLY A 105 -17.90 -23.09 9.55
N GLY A 106 -17.19 -23.07 8.42
CA GLY A 106 -17.32 -22.04 7.40
C GLY A 106 -16.38 -20.84 7.56
N TYR A 107 -15.36 -20.92 8.42
CA TYR A 107 -14.40 -19.85 8.66
C TYR A 107 -13.07 -20.16 7.96
N PHE A 108 -12.67 -19.31 7.02
CA PHE A 108 -11.45 -19.45 6.23
C PHE A 108 -10.57 -18.22 6.38
N SER A 109 -9.26 -18.41 6.36
CA SER A 109 -8.29 -17.34 6.50
C SER A 109 -7.11 -17.59 5.59
N TYR A 110 -6.82 -16.65 4.69
CA TYR A 110 -5.73 -16.75 3.72
C TYR A 110 -4.80 -15.55 3.84
N TYR A 111 -3.49 -15.83 3.88
CA TYR A 111 -2.44 -14.82 3.93
C TYR A 111 -1.69 -14.80 2.59
N MET A 112 -1.56 -13.61 2.02
CA MET A 112 -0.79 -13.34 0.81
C MET A 112 0.45 -12.55 1.24
N PRO A 113 1.65 -13.13 1.14
CA PRO A 113 2.89 -12.43 1.47
C PRO A 113 3.08 -11.24 0.53
N GLY A 114 3.77 -10.21 0.99
CA GLY A 114 3.96 -8.99 0.21
C GLY A 114 4.81 -9.19 -1.04
N VAL A 115 4.65 -8.30 -2.02
CA VAL A 115 5.49 -8.26 -3.22
C VAL A 115 6.97 -8.09 -2.88
N GLY A 116 7.82 -8.73 -3.68
CA GLY A 116 9.27 -8.79 -3.43
C GLY A 116 9.69 -9.87 -2.44
N THR A 117 8.75 -10.67 -1.91
CA THR A 117 9.02 -11.80 -1.03
C THR A 117 8.58 -13.13 -1.64
N PRO A 118 9.15 -14.27 -1.22
CA PRO A 118 8.77 -15.58 -1.71
C PRO A 118 7.29 -15.90 -1.48
N PHE A 119 6.65 -16.42 -2.52
CA PHE A 119 5.32 -17.00 -2.50
C PHE A 119 5.28 -18.27 -3.38
N PRO A 120 5.73 -19.43 -2.86
CA PRO A 120 5.88 -20.66 -3.64
C PRO A 120 4.60 -21.15 -4.32
N GLU A 121 3.45 -20.89 -3.70
CA GLU A 121 2.11 -21.19 -4.24
C GLU A 121 1.86 -20.59 -5.63
N ILE A 122 2.43 -19.41 -5.92
CA ILE A 122 2.36 -18.77 -7.25
C ILE A 122 3.66 -18.93 -8.05
N GLY A 123 4.63 -19.66 -7.51
CA GLY A 123 5.92 -19.92 -8.16
C GLY A 123 6.98 -18.83 -7.98
N GLU A 124 6.77 -17.86 -7.10
CA GLU A 124 7.79 -16.90 -6.69
C GLU A 124 8.59 -17.52 -5.53
N LEU A 125 9.83 -17.92 -5.75
CA LEU A 125 10.60 -18.66 -4.75
C LEU A 125 11.61 -17.80 -3.99
N ASP A 126 11.95 -16.62 -4.49
CA ASP A 126 13.06 -15.81 -4.01
C ASP A 126 12.61 -14.39 -3.71
N TYR A 127 13.28 -13.73 -2.76
CA TYR A 127 13.16 -12.29 -2.60
C TYR A 127 13.69 -11.61 -3.85
N SER A 128 12.99 -10.60 -4.34
CA SER A 128 13.31 -9.99 -5.63
C SER A 128 13.40 -8.47 -5.52
N GLU A 129 14.55 -7.91 -5.92
CA GLU A 129 14.66 -6.46 -6.10
C GLU A 129 13.62 -5.94 -7.11
N GLY A 130 13.31 -6.73 -8.14
CA GLY A 130 12.26 -6.44 -9.10
C GLY A 130 10.88 -6.34 -8.44
N GLY A 131 10.54 -7.21 -7.49
CA GLY A 131 9.29 -7.13 -6.73
C GLY A 131 9.26 -5.93 -5.77
N LEU A 132 10.40 -5.56 -5.19
CA LEU A 132 10.51 -4.36 -4.36
C LEU A 132 10.34 -3.06 -5.18
N LYS A 133 10.95 -3.03 -6.37
CA LYS A 133 11.00 -1.85 -7.25
C LYS A 133 9.75 -1.70 -8.12
N TYR A 134 9.20 -2.80 -8.63
CA TYR A 134 8.14 -2.82 -9.65
C TYR A 134 6.90 -3.61 -9.24
N ALA A 135 6.82 -4.13 -8.01
CA ALA A 135 5.72 -4.99 -7.53
C ALA A 135 5.35 -6.12 -8.50
N THR A 136 6.36 -6.68 -9.17
CA THR A 136 6.19 -7.91 -9.95
C THR A 136 5.59 -8.99 -9.05
N GLY A 137 4.52 -9.63 -9.51
CA GLY A 137 3.78 -10.63 -8.74
C GLY A 137 2.56 -10.10 -7.97
N GLY A 138 2.25 -8.80 -8.01
CA GLY A 138 1.04 -8.25 -7.40
C GLY A 138 -0.26 -8.79 -8.03
N GLU A 139 -0.35 -8.80 -9.37
CA GLU A 139 -1.49 -9.42 -10.09
C GLU A 139 -1.70 -10.89 -9.69
N ASP A 140 -0.63 -11.67 -9.59
CA ASP A 140 -0.72 -13.09 -9.26
C ASP A 140 -1.17 -13.32 -7.80
N ARG A 141 -0.82 -12.42 -6.86
CA ARG A 141 -1.34 -12.43 -5.47
C ARG A 141 -2.84 -12.14 -5.42
N ILE A 142 -3.33 -11.19 -6.22
CA ILE A 142 -4.76 -10.86 -6.33
C ILE A 142 -5.52 -12.04 -6.95
N ASN A 143 -5.00 -12.59 -8.04
CA ASN A 143 -5.55 -13.78 -8.70
C ASN A 143 -5.58 -14.99 -7.76
N TRP A 144 -4.52 -15.19 -6.97
CA TRP A 144 -4.50 -16.22 -5.94
C TRP A 144 -5.64 -16.05 -4.94
N ALA A 145 -5.87 -14.84 -4.43
CA ALA A 145 -6.98 -14.58 -3.52
C ALA A 145 -8.36 -14.90 -4.13
N LEU A 146 -8.59 -14.59 -5.41
CA LEU A 146 -9.81 -15.00 -6.13
C LEU A 146 -9.95 -16.52 -6.17
N VAL A 147 -8.88 -17.25 -6.48
CA VAL A 147 -8.87 -18.73 -6.47
C VAL A 147 -9.13 -19.28 -5.07
N GLN A 148 -8.61 -18.65 -4.02
CA GLN A 148 -8.87 -19.07 -2.64
C GLN A 148 -10.35 -18.89 -2.24
N VAL A 149 -11.03 -17.85 -2.73
CA VAL A 149 -12.50 -17.72 -2.57
C VAL A 149 -13.23 -18.89 -3.24
N ALA A 150 -12.84 -19.25 -4.47
CA ALA A 150 -13.39 -20.43 -5.15
C ALA A 150 -13.06 -21.74 -4.41
N SER A 151 -11.87 -21.83 -3.80
CA SER A 151 -11.44 -23.00 -3.02
C SER A 151 -12.28 -23.18 -1.76
N ALA A 152 -12.55 -22.10 -1.01
CA ALA A 152 -13.44 -22.11 0.16
C ALA A 152 -14.88 -22.53 -0.22
N LEU A 153 -15.38 -22.03 -1.36
CA LEU A 153 -16.67 -22.47 -1.92
C LEU A 153 -16.65 -23.97 -2.29
N SER A 154 -15.58 -24.45 -2.93
CA SER A 154 -15.42 -25.88 -3.22
C SER A 154 -15.41 -26.70 -1.94
N PHE A 155 -14.67 -26.29 -0.90
CA PHE A 155 -14.69 -26.99 0.38
C PHE A 155 -16.11 -27.07 0.96
N ALA A 156 -16.84 -25.97 0.96
CA ALA A 156 -18.20 -25.92 1.50
C ALA A 156 -19.20 -26.77 0.69
N LEU A 157 -19.06 -26.81 -0.64
CA LEU A 157 -20.07 -27.36 -1.56
C LEU A 157 -19.70 -28.73 -2.16
N ASN A 158 -18.45 -29.16 -2.06
CA ASN A 158 -17.91 -30.31 -2.79
C ASN A 158 -17.26 -31.33 -1.84
N ASN A 159 -18.00 -31.80 -0.84
CA ASN A 159 -17.55 -32.83 0.11
C ASN A 159 -16.23 -32.49 0.82
N LYS A 160 -16.06 -31.23 1.24
CA LYS A 160 -14.86 -30.76 1.95
C LYS A 160 -13.58 -30.91 1.11
N LYS A 161 -13.70 -30.84 -0.22
CA LYS A 161 -12.57 -30.84 -1.15
C LYS A 161 -12.22 -29.43 -1.57
N GLU A 162 -11.04 -28.98 -1.16
CA GLU A 162 -10.42 -27.75 -1.64
C GLU A 162 -9.91 -27.92 -3.09
N ILE A 163 -9.59 -26.79 -3.72
CA ILE A 163 -8.81 -26.79 -4.96
C ILE A 163 -7.36 -27.11 -4.58
N ASP A 164 -6.79 -28.13 -5.21
CA ASP A 164 -5.39 -28.50 -5.00
C ASP A 164 -4.44 -27.33 -5.33
N LYS A 165 -3.37 -27.15 -4.55
CA LYS A 165 -2.43 -26.03 -4.72
C LYS A 165 -1.79 -25.98 -6.11
N ALA A 166 -1.47 -27.13 -6.72
CA ALA A 166 -0.91 -27.15 -8.06
C ALA A 166 -1.96 -26.71 -9.10
N ILE A 167 -3.21 -27.14 -8.94
CA ILE A 167 -4.32 -26.65 -9.77
C ILE A 167 -4.53 -25.15 -9.57
N ALA A 168 -4.55 -24.67 -8.32
CA ALA A 168 -4.69 -23.26 -8.00
C ALA A 168 -3.61 -22.41 -8.70
N LYS A 169 -2.35 -22.86 -8.65
CA LYS A 169 -1.24 -22.22 -9.38
C LYS A 169 -1.50 -22.15 -10.89
N THR A 170 -1.94 -23.25 -11.52
CA THR A 170 -2.28 -23.22 -12.96
C THR A 170 -3.42 -22.26 -13.29
N LYS A 171 -4.35 -22.05 -12.36
CA LYS A 171 -5.46 -21.11 -12.52
C LYS A 171 -4.99 -19.66 -12.36
N VAL A 172 -4.08 -19.39 -11.42
CA VAL A 172 -3.40 -18.08 -11.34
C VAL A 172 -2.65 -17.79 -12.65
N ASP A 173 -1.88 -18.76 -13.15
CA ASP A 173 -1.16 -18.63 -14.42
C ASP A 173 -2.09 -18.33 -15.61
N ALA A 174 -3.28 -18.95 -15.63
CA ALA A 174 -4.28 -18.72 -16.69
C ALA A 174 -4.94 -17.33 -16.63
N MET A 175 -4.92 -16.68 -15.46
CA MET A 175 -5.46 -15.33 -15.26
C MET A 175 -4.42 -14.23 -15.48
N SER A 176 -3.13 -14.56 -15.37
CA SER A 176 -2.01 -13.61 -15.47
C SER A 176 -1.93 -12.94 -16.85
N THR A 177 -1.56 -11.66 -16.87
CA THR A 177 -1.37 -10.87 -18.10
C THR A 177 0.10 -10.79 -18.53
N LEU A 178 1.05 -11.23 -17.69
CA LEU A 178 2.49 -11.01 -17.87
C LEU A 178 3.22 -12.11 -18.67
N LYS A 179 2.64 -13.29 -18.90
CA LYS A 179 3.37 -14.47 -19.43
C LYS A 179 3.41 -14.59 -20.96
N ALA A 180 2.82 -13.66 -21.71
CA ALA A 180 2.90 -13.59 -23.18
C ALA A 180 2.72 -12.13 -23.67
N PRO A 181 3.39 -11.69 -24.75
CA PRO A 181 3.39 -10.29 -25.14
C PRO A 181 2.11 -9.92 -25.88
N LEU A 182 0.94 -9.78 -25.19
CA LEU A 182 -0.27 -9.09 -25.69
C LEU A 182 -1.51 -9.06 -24.75
N MET A 183 -1.41 -9.06 -23.41
CA MET A 183 -2.56 -9.50 -22.59
C MET A 183 -3.16 -8.55 -21.52
N SER A 184 -2.70 -7.30 -21.35
CA SER A 184 -3.33 -6.41 -20.33
C SER A 184 -4.83 -6.15 -20.61
N ALA A 185 -5.24 -6.03 -21.87
CA ALA A 185 -6.63 -5.87 -22.29
C ALA A 185 -7.52 -7.12 -22.13
N LEU A 186 -6.93 -8.31 -21.91
CA LEU A 186 -7.65 -9.58 -21.76
C LEU A 186 -7.72 -10.06 -20.30
N GLY A 187 -7.07 -9.36 -19.35
CA GLY A 187 -7.02 -9.76 -17.94
C GLY A 187 -8.40 -10.02 -17.33
N GLN A 188 -9.36 -9.10 -17.53
CA GLN A 188 -10.74 -9.28 -17.04
C GLN A 188 -11.40 -10.52 -17.66
N GLY A 189 -11.25 -10.71 -18.97
CA GLY A 189 -11.82 -11.85 -19.69
C GLY A 189 -11.22 -13.19 -19.25
N ASN A 190 -9.90 -13.23 -19.02
CA ASN A 190 -9.20 -14.39 -18.49
C ASN A 190 -9.68 -14.73 -17.08
N ARG A 191 -9.67 -13.75 -16.16
CA ARG A 191 -10.20 -13.90 -14.80
C ARG A 191 -11.62 -14.44 -14.79
N ARG A 192 -12.50 -13.83 -15.58
CA ARG A 192 -13.90 -14.25 -15.68
C ARG A 192 -14.04 -15.68 -16.22
N ARG A 193 -13.31 -16.04 -17.29
CA ARG A 193 -13.32 -17.41 -17.83
C ARG A 193 -12.85 -18.42 -16.79
N THR A 194 -11.67 -18.18 -16.20
CA THR A 194 -11.05 -19.09 -15.23
C THR A 194 -11.89 -19.24 -13.97
N MET A 195 -12.43 -18.15 -13.43
CA MET A 195 -13.30 -18.20 -12.26
C MET A 195 -14.62 -18.91 -12.57
N ASN A 196 -15.21 -18.71 -13.76
CA ASN A 196 -16.40 -19.45 -14.17
C ASN A 196 -16.14 -20.95 -14.29
N GLU A 197 -14.98 -21.37 -14.80
CA GLU A 197 -14.58 -22.80 -14.82
C GLU A 197 -14.54 -23.41 -13.42
N LEU A 198 -14.11 -22.64 -12.41
CA LEU A 198 -14.05 -23.10 -11.02
C LEU A 198 -15.43 -23.10 -10.34
N LEU A 199 -16.26 -22.09 -10.62
CA LEU A 199 -17.50 -21.83 -9.89
C LEU A 199 -18.74 -22.51 -10.49
N ALA A 200 -18.85 -22.61 -11.82
CA ALA A 200 -20.03 -23.18 -12.48
C ALA A 200 -20.34 -24.63 -12.03
N PRO A 201 -19.35 -25.53 -11.85
CA PRO A 201 -19.61 -26.88 -11.32
C PRO A 201 -20.16 -26.90 -9.88
N LEU A 202 -19.94 -25.84 -9.11
CA LEU A 202 -20.38 -25.73 -7.72
C LEU A 202 -21.84 -25.26 -7.60
N GLN A 203 -22.35 -24.52 -8.58
CA GLN A 203 -23.70 -23.96 -8.54
C GLN A 203 -24.77 -25.03 -8.34
N SER A 204 -24.68 -26.14 -9.09
CA SER A 204 -25.62 -27.27 -8.95
C SER A 204 -25.55 -27.98 -7.59
N LYS A 205 -24.45 -27.82 -6.84
CA LYS A 205 -24.20 -28.44 -5.54
C LYS A 205 -24.74 -27.63 -4.37
N THR A 206 -24.97 -26.33 -4.55
CA THR A 206 -25.52 -25.43 -3.51
C THR A 206 -26.81 -25.95 -2.90
N GLN A 207 -27.72 -26.49 -3.71
CA GLN A 207 -29.00 -27.04 -3.28
C GLN A 207 -28.89 -28.33 -2.44
N PHE A 208 -27.78 -29.07 -2.58
CA PHE A 208 -27.57 -30.37 -1.93
C PHE A 208 -26.57 -30.30 -0.77
N ALA A 209 -25.82 -29.21 -0.64
CA ALA A 209 -24.83 -29.03 0.40
C ALA A 209 -25.47 -29.13 1.79
N LYS A 210 -24.85 -29.93 2.67
CA LYS A 210 -25.20 -30.03 4.09
C LYS A 210 -23.93 -29.81 4.93
N PRO A 211 -23.91 -28.81 5.84
CA PRO A 211 -24.97 -27.81 6.08
C PRO A 211 -25.21 -26.91 4.85
N ARG A 212 -26.41 -26.33 4.72
CA ARG A 212 -26.75 -25.43 3.61
C ARG A 212 -25.92 -24.16 3.68
N VAL A 213 -25.27 -23.78 2.59
CA VAL A 213 -24.53 -22.53 2.49
C VAL A 213 -25.49 -21.39 2.15
N LEU A 214 -25.43 -20.28 2.91
CA LEU A 214 -26.35 -19.15 2.78
C LEU A 214 -25.75 -17.97 2.01
N GLY A 215 -24.43 -17.81 2.01
CA GLY A 215 -23.74 -16.70 1.36
C GLY A 215 -22.25 -16.67 1.70
N VAL A 216 -21.54 -15.71 1.11
CA VAL A 216 -20.11 -15.47 1.31
C VAL A 216 -19.90 -14.07 1.88
N LYS A 217 -19.26 -14.02 3.04
CA LYS A 217 -18.85 -12.80 3.75
C LYS A 217 -17.33 -12.67 3.69
N LEU A 218 -16.86 -11.61 3.06
CA LEU A 218 -15.44 -11.32 2.90
C LEU A 218 -14.98 -10.28 3.93
N PHE A 219 -13.83 -10.53 4.53
CA PHE A 219 -13.12 -9.61 5.40
C PHE A 219 -11.72 -9.41 4.82
N VAL A 220 -11.46 -8.27 4.22
CA VAL A 220 -10.25 -8.05 3.41
C VAL A 220 -9.36 -7.04 4.11
N TYR A 221 -8.08 -7.35 4.26
CA TYR A 221 -7.10 -6.51 4.91
C TYR A 221 -5.89 -6.33 4.01
N GLY A 222 -5.32 -5.13 3.96
CA GLY A 222 -4.11 -4.89 3.21
C GLY A 222 -3.24 -3.77 3.78
N PHE A 223 -1.93 -3.87 3.60
CA PHE A 223 -0.95 -2.82 3.93
C PHE A 223 -0.12 -2.47 2.69
N SER A 224 0.18 -1.18 2.47
CA SER A 224 1.08 -0.73 1.41
C SER A 224 0.56 -1.13 0.03
N ARG A 225 1.37 -1.84 -0.77
CA ARG A 225 0.95 -2.47 -2.02
C ARG A 225 -0.05 -3.60 -1.80
N GLY A 226 -0.01 -4.30 -0.66
CA GLY A 226 -1.06 -5.22 -0.27
C GLY A 226 -2.42 -4.53 -0.06
N ALA A 227 -2.44 -3.26 0.37
CA ALA A 227 -3.68 -2.48 0.42
C ALA A 227 -4.18 -2.13 -1.00
N ALA A 228 -3.27 -1.85 -1.93
CA ALA A 228 -3.62 -1.66 -3.35
C ALA A 228 -4.15 -2.98 -3.95
N GLU A 229 -3.51 -4.11 -3.66
CA GLU A 229 -3.96 -5.45 -4.04
C GLU A 229 -5.35 -5.76 -3.46
N ALA A 230 -5.62 -5.40 -2.21
CA ALA A 230 -6.92 -5.56 -1.57
C ALA A 230 -8.02 -4.75 -2.29
N ARG A 231 -7.75 -3.50 -2.66
CA ARG A 231 -8.69 -2.65 -3.42
C ARG A 231 -8.94 -3.23 -4.82
N THR A 232 -7.86 -3.57 -5.52
CA THR A 232 -7.92 -4.20 -6.84
C THR A 232 -8.66 -5.55 -6.78
N PHE A 233 -8.46 -6.35 -5.73
CA PHE A 233 -9.19 -7.60 -5.50
C PHE A 233 -10.71 -7.35 -5.43
N VAL A 234 -11.15 -6.36 -4.66
CA VAL A 234 -12.59 -6.05 -4.55
C VAL A 234 -13.16 -5.54 -5.87
N THR A 235 -12.38 -4.74 -6.61
CA THR A 235 -12.74 -4.31 -7.97
C THR A 235 -12.81 -5.48 -8.95
N TRP A 236 -11.87 -6.41 -8.92
CA TRP A 236 -11.88 -7.59 -9.82
C TRP A 236 -12.95 -8.60 -9.43
N LEU A 237 -13.29 -8.71 -8.15
CA LEU A 237 -14.44 -9.47 -7.68
C LEU A 237 -15.74 -8.92 -8.27
N SER A 238 -15.93 -7.60 -8.25
CA SER A 238 -17.16 -6.98 -8.79
C SER A 238 -17.30 -7.19 -10.30
N GLN A 239 -16.19 -7.32 -11.02
CA GLN A 239 -16.13 -7.65 -12.45
C GLN A 239 -16.57 -9.09 -12.79
N LEU A 240 -16.70 -9.98 -11.79
CA LEU A 240 -17.22 -11.33 -11.98
C LEU A 240 -18.75 -11.38 -11.97
N PHE A 241 -19.42 -10.33 -11.51
CA PHE A 241 -20.88 -10.29 -11.45
C PHE A 241 -21.50 -10.00 -12.80
N ASP A 242 -22.66 -10.61 -13.04
CA ASP A 242 -23.42 -10.45 -14.27
C ASP A 242 -24.61 -9.53 -14.06
N THR A 243 -24.85 -8.66 -15.05
CA THR A 243 -26.07 -7.86 -15.16
C THR A 243 -27.02 -8.58 -16.12
N PRO A 244 -28.14 -9.15 -15.63
CA PRO A 244 -29.14 -9.76 -16.48
C PRO A 244 -29.69 -8.78 -17.52
N GLU A 245 -30.14 -9.29 -18.66
CA GLU A 245 -30.75 -8.46 -19.70
C GLU A 245 -31.96 -7.70 -19.14
N GLY A 246 -31.98 -6.38 -19.32
CA GLY A 246 -33.04 -5.50 -18.81
C GLY A 246 -32.92 -5.10 -17.34
N ALA A 247 -31.90 -5.57 -16.60
CA ALA A 247 -31.63 -5.13 -15.23
C ALA A 247 -30.67 -3.92 -15.20
N GLU A 248 -30.87 -3.02 -14.24
CA GLU A 248 -29.97 -1.86 -14.04
C GLU A 248 -28.73 -2.22 -13.21
N GLN A 249 -28.83 -3.21 -12.33
CA GLN A 249 -27.78 -3.61 -11.39
C GLN A 249 -27.33 -5.06 -11.60
N PRO A 250 -26.04 -5.37 -11.38
CA PRO A 250 -25.51 -6.72 -11.42
C PRO A 250 -26.00 -7.57 -10.24
N VAL A 251 -26.14 -8.87 -10.47
CA VAL A 251 -26.42 -9.85 -9.42
C VAL A 251 -25.11 -10.19 -8.71
N GLN A 252 -24.97 -9.74 -7.47
CA GLN A 252 -23.77 -9.89 -6.63
C GLN A 252 -23.65 -11.30 -6.03
N GLU A 253 -23.51 -12.31 -6.88
CA GLU A 253 -23.45 -13.72 -6.49
C GLU A 253 -22.24 -14.46 -7.09
N LEU A 254 -21.72 -15.44 -6.35
CA LEU A 254 -20.78 -16.44 -6.85
C LEU A 254 -21.37 -17.84 -6.70
N ALA A 255 -21.43 -18.60 -7.78
CA ALA A 255 -22.07 -19.92 -7.83
C ALA A 255 -23.53 -19.92 -7.29
N GLY A 256 -24.26 -18.80 -7.45
CA GLY A 256 -25.64 -18.63 -6.95
C GLY A 256 -25.75 -18.32 -5.45
N LEU A 257 -24.65 -17.91 -4.82
CA LEU A 257 -24.61 -17.51 -3.40
C LEU A 257 -24.28 -16.01 -3.30
N PRO A 258 -25.01 -15.22 -2.50
CA PRO A 258 -24.77 -13.79 -2.36
C PRO A 258 -23.39 -13.53 -1.75
N VAL A 259 -22.71 -12.49 -2.25
CA VAL A 259 -21.37 -12.09 -1.79
C VAL A 259 -21.37 -10.66 -1.31
N SER A 260 -20.70 -10.43 -0.18
CA SER A 260 -20.42 -9.08 0.32
C SER A 260 -19.06 -9.00 1.00
N VAL A 261 -18.45 -7.82 0.93
CA VAL A 261 -17.28 -7.41 1.72
C VAL A 261 -17.81 -6.72 2.97
N GLU A 262 -17.85 -7.47 4.07
CA GLU A 262 -18.33 -7.00 5.37
C GLU A 262 -17.39 -5.95 5.98
N PHE A 263 -16.09 -6.09 5.71
CA PHE A 263 -15.06 -5.17 6.19
C PHE A 263 -13.86 -5.13 5.21
N LEU A 264 -13.43 -3.92 4.87
CA LEU A 264 -12.20 -3.64 4.14
C LEU A 264 -11.27 -2.79 5.01
N GLY A 265 -10.16 -3.36 5.47
CA GLY A 265 -9.17 -2.71 6.33
C GLY A 265 -7.88 -2.42 5.58
N LEU A 266 -7.57 -1.15 5.37
CA LEU A 266 -6.44 -0.70 4.58
C LEU A 266 -5.46 0.08 5.45
N LEU A 267 -4.17 -0.22 5.31
CA LEU A 267 -3.09 0.51 5.97
C LEU A 267 -2.24 1.17 4.88
N ASP A 268 -2.25 2.50 4.87
CA ASP A 268 -1.38 3.38 4.08
C ASP A 268 -1.14 2.90 2.64
N THR A 269 -2.19 2.93 1.81
CA THR A 269 -2.17 2.36 0.45
C THR A 269 -1.14 3.05 -0.45
N VAL A 270 -0.35 2.23 -1.17
CA VAL A 270 0.61 2.69 -2.17
C VAL A 270 0.46 1.84 -3.43
N ALA A 271 -0.07 2.40 -4.51
CA ALA A 271 -0.29 1.70 -5.77
C ALA A 271 0.82 1.92 -6.82
N SER A 272 1.76 2.84 -6.57
CA SER A 272 2.75 3.25 -7.56
C SER A 272 3.98 2.32 -7.67
N VAL A 273 4.59 2.30 -8.85
CA VAL A 273 5.91 1.71 -9.11
C VAL A 273 6.93 2.34 -8.15
N GLY A 274 7.73 1.54 -7.45
CA GLY A 274 8.70 2.03 -6.45
C GLY A 274 9.83 2.88 -7.05
N ILE A 275 9.94 2.89 -8.38
CA ILE A 275 10.85 3.73 -9.15
C ILE A 275 10.11 4.88 -9.85
N ALA A 276 8.77 4.95 -9.77
CA ALA A 276 7.93 5.98 -10.38
C ALA A 276 8.46 7.40 -10.15
N HIS A 277 8.86 7.64 -8.91
CA HIS A 277 9.26 8.95 -8.44
C HIS A 277 10.76 9.05 -8.05
N ALA A 278 11.49 7.93 -8.03
CA ALA A 278 12.90 7.86 -7.62
C ALA A 278 13.86 7.72 -8.82
N ALA A 279 13.40 7.16 -9.95
CA ALA A 279 14.00 7.50 -11.22
C ALA A 279 13.18 8.66 -11.81
N PRO A 280 13.83 9.62 -12.48
CA PRO A 280 13.09 10.39 -13.45
C PRO A 280 12.47 9.40 -14.42
N PHE A 281 11.32 9.71 -15.03
CA PHE A 281 10.72 8.91 -16.11
C PHE A 281 9.63 7.88 -15.76
N PHE A 282 8.90 7.91 -14.63
CA PHE A 282 7.76 6.98 -14.46
C PHE A 282 6.57 7.56 -13.68
N ALA A 283 5.68 8.31 -14.32
CA ALA A 283 4.38 8.61 -13.69
C ALA A 283 3.45 7.39 -13.82
N GLY A 284 2.90 6.88 -12.70
CA GLY A 284 1.74 5.97 -12.75
C GLY A 284 1.67 4.89 -11.66
N HIS A 285 0.45 4.35 -11.51
CA HIS A 285 0.18 3.11 -10.78
C HIS A 285 0.76 1.91 -11.52
N MET A 286 0.88 0.77 -10.80
CA MET A 286 1.10 -0.53 -11.45
C MET A 286 0.01 -0.80 -12.48
N ASP A 287 0.32 -1.56 -13.53
CA ASP A 287 -0.66 -1.85 -14.60
C ASP A 287 -1.95 -2.53 -14.09
N TRP A 288 -1.86 -3.34 -13.04
CA TRP A 288 -3.05 -3.93 -12.40
C TRP A 288 -3.79 -2.98 -11.45
N ALA A 289 -3.13 -1.90 -11.03
CA ALA A 289 -3.66 -0.89 -10.10
C ALA A 289 -4.31 0.30 -10.82
N ASP A 290 -3.99 0.53 -12.10
CA ASP A 290 -4.67 1.52 -12.95
C ASP A 290 -6.19 1.29 -12.93
N ASP A 291 -6.98 2.35 -12.74
CA ASP A 291 -8.44 2.33 -12.69
C ASP A 291 -9.07 1.32 -11.69
N THR A 292 -8.30 0.80 -10.73
CA THR A 292 -8.80 -0.16 -9.72
C THR A 292 -8.63 0.29 -8.27
N GLN A 293 -8.04 1.47 -8.06
CA GLN A 293 -7.89 2.03 -6.72
C GLN A 293 -9.18 2.65 -6.20
N LEU A 294 -10.04 3.24 -7.04
CA LEU A 294 -11.38 3.63 -6.57
C LEU A 294 -12.15 2.39 -6.07
N LEU A 295 -12.86 2.55 -4.95
CA LEU A 295 -13.75 1.49 -4.48
C LEU A 295 -14.93 1.35 -5.46
N PRO A 296 -15.44 0.13 -5.69
CA PRO A 296 -16.62 -0.08 -6.53
C PRO A 296 -17.78 0.85 -6.17
N ASP A 297 -18.33 1.51 -7.20
CA ASP A 297 -19.43 2.45 -7.06
C ASP A 297 -20.64 1.81 -6.38
N ALA A 298 -21.08 2.39 -5.27
CA ALA A 298 -22.20 1.91 -4.48
C ALA A 298 -23.56 2.05 -5.20
N GLN A 299 -23.68 2.93 -6.20
CA GLN A 299 -24.91 2.99 -7.02
C GLN A 299 -25.03 1.76 -7.93
N ARG A 300 -23.90 1.33 -8.52
CA ARG A 300 -23.83 0.13 -9.34
C ARG A 300 -23.80 -1.15 -8.52
N PHE A 301 -23.08 -1.19 -7.39
CA PHE A 301 -22.90 -2.38 -6.55
C PHE A 301 -23.38 -2.12 -5.11
N PRO A 302 -24.70 -1.97 -4.91
CA PRO A 302 -25.25 -1.58 -3.60
C PRO A 302 -24.89 -2.59 -2.51
N ASN A 303 -24.40 -2.07 -1.38
CA ASN A 303 -24.01 -2.87 -0.21
C ASN A 303 -22.95 -3.95 -0.49
N LEU A 304 -22.21 -3.87 -1.61
CA LEU A 304 -21.09 -4.79 -1.86
C LEU A 304 -20.00 -4.61 -0.80
N ILE A 305 -19.59 -3.38 -0.54
CA ILE A 305 -18.69 -3.03 0.57
C ILE A 305 -19.55 -2.40 1.65
N LYS A 306 -19.60 -3.03 2.82
CA LYS A 306 -20.38 -2.51 3.94
C LYS A 306 -19.63 -1.47 4.76
N ARG A 307 -18.31 -1.63 4.87
CA ARG A 307 -17.43 -0.83 5.73
C ARG A 307 -16.00 -0.80 5.21
N CYS A 308 -15.40 0.37 5.06
CA CYS A 308 -13.99 0.54 4.70
C CYS A 308 -13.23 1.50 5.63
N TRP A 309 -12.13 1.03 6.21
CA TRP A 309 -11.27 1.81 7.10
C TRP A 309 -9.90 1.90 6.45
N HIS A 310 -9.47 3.12 6.11
CA HIS A 310 -8.13 3.39 5.58
C HIS A 310 -7.34 4.20 6.61
N LEU A 311 -6.36 3.58 7.26
CA LEU A 311 -5.51 4.23 8.26
C LEU A 311 -4.21 4.65 7.58
N VAL A 312 -3.90 5.95 7.58
CA VAL A 312 -2.84 6.55 6.74
C VAL A 312 -1.74 7.21 7.57
N ALA A 313 -0.51 7.16 7.05
CA ALA A 313 0.68 7.70 7.70
C ALA A 313 0.78 9.22 7.53
N GLY A 314 0.76 9.96 8.64
CA GLY A 314 0.83 11.41 8.68
C GLY A 314 2.23 11.99 8.43
N PHE A 315 3.31 11.21 8.62
CA PHE A 315 4.68 11.70 8.51
C PHE A 315 5.48 11.12 7.33
N GLU A 316 4.85 10.29 6.48
CA GLU A 316 5.50 9.74 5.30
C GLU A 316 5.73 10.81 4.22
N GLN A 317 6.92 10.84 3.63
CA GLN A 317 7.35 11.87 2.68
C GLN A 317 8.21 11.34 1.53
N ARG A 318 8.48 10.02 1.47
CA ARG A 318 9.24 9.45 0.36
C ARG A 318 8.46 9.59 -0.92
N SER A 319 9.16 9.99 -1.98
CA SER A 319 8.52 10.16 -3.28
C SER A 319 8.06 8.82 -3.85
N CYS A 320 8.76 7.72 -3.54
CA CYS A 320 8.35 6.37 -3.98
C CYS A 320 7.17 5.74 -3.19
N PHE A 321 6.63 6.41 -2.17
CA PHE A 321 5.46 5.97 -1.40
C PHE A 321 4.32 7.02 -1.44
N PRO A 322 3.83 7.41 -2.63
CA PRO A 322 2.64 8.24 -2.73
C PRO A 322 1.44 7.52 -2.11
N LEU A 323 0.54 8.28 -1.49
CA LEU A 323 -0.68 7.75 -0.89
C LEU A 323 -1.76 7.61 -1.97
N ASP A 324 -2.46 6.48 -1.99
CA ASP A 324 -3.71 6.34 -2.73
C ASP A 324 -4.88 6.51 -1.76
N SER A 325 -5.55 7.65 -1.76
CA SER A 325 -6.72 7.88 -0.93
C SER A 325 -7.92 7.06 -1.40
N ILE A 326 -8.83 6.73 -0.47
CA ILE A 326 -10.13 6.12 -0.78
C ILE A 326 -11.22 7.15 -1.13
N ARG A 327 -10.90 8.45 -1.11
CA ARG A 327 -11.80 9.52 -1.53
C ARG A 327 -11.96 9.51 -3.05
N ASN A 328 -13.18 9.73 -3.52
CA ASN A 328 -13.48 9.80 -4.94
C ASN A 328 -13.00 11.13 -5.55
N GLU A 329 -12.95 11.16 -6.88
CA GLU A 329 -12.59 12.33 -7.70
C GLU A 329 -13.55 13.52 -7.51
N ASP A 330 -14.80 13.27 -7.08
CA ASP A 330 -15.77 14.32 -6.73
C ASP A 330 -15.51 14.98 -5.36
N GLY A 331 -14.42 14.59 -4.69
CA GLY A 331 -14.03 15.07 -3.38
C GLY A 331 -14.85 14.49 -2.23
N GLN A 332 -15.69 13.48 -2.46
CA GLN A 332 -16.48 12.81 -1.42
C GLN A 332 -15.93 11.40 -1.11
N TYR A 333 -16.18 10.92 0.09
CA TYR A 333 -15.90 9.54 0.46
C TYR A 333 -17.10 8.65 0.11
N PRO A 334 -16.90 7.41 -0.38
CA PRO A 334 -17.98 6.43 -0.47
C PRO A 334 -18.66 6.23 0.89
N ALA A 335 -19.94 5.83 0.86
CA ALA A 335 -20.72 5.63 2.09
C ALA A 335 -20.07 4.59 3.01
N ASP A 336 -20.14 4.82 4.33
CA ASP A 336 -19.55 3.96 5.37
C ASP A 336 -18.04 3.69 5.19
N THR A 337 -17.33 4.69 4.67
CA THR A 337 -15.86 4.66 4.56
C THR A 337 -15.21 5.79 5.36
N TYR A 338 -14.05 5.49 5.94
CA TYR A 338 -13.35 6.37 6.88
C TYR A 338 -11.85 6.36 6.57
N GLU A 339 -11.29 7.54 6.35
CA GLU A 339 -9.85 7.71 6.11
C GLU A 339 -9.21 8.48 7.26
N VAL A 340 -8.40 7.78 8.05
CA VAL A 340 -8.00 8.22 9.39
C VAL A 340 -6.50 8.45 9.44
N VAL A 341 -6.07 9.65 9.83
CA VAL A 341 -4.65 10.05 9.89
C VAL A 341 -4.03 9.58 11.21
N TYR A 342 -2.91 8.85 11.13
CA TYR A 342 -2.12 8.37 12.28
C TYR A 342 -0.72 8.98 12.30
N PRO A 343 -0.06 9.04 13.47
CA PRO A 343 1.33 9.46 13.53
C PRO A 343 2.22 8.36 12.95
N GLY A 344 3.34 8.77 12.39
CA GLY A 344 4.38 7.88 11.89
C GLY A 344 4.54 7.89 10.38
N VAL A 345 5.60 7.21 9.94
CA VAL A 345 5.86 6.91 8.53
C VAL A 345 5.16 5.60 8.11
N HIS A 346 5.34 5.16 6.87
CA HIS A 346 4.60 4.03 6.29
C HIS A 346 4.47 2.77 7.18
N SER A 347 5.59 2.23 7.68
CA SER A 347 5.62 1.03 8.53
C SER A 347 5.37 1.31 10.02
N ASP A 348 5.30 2.58 10.43
CA ASP A 348 4.73 2.96 11.73
C ASP A 348 3.21 2.78 11.75
N VAL A 349 2.56 2.77 10.57
CA VAL A 349 1.13 2.43 10.43
C VAL A 349 0.95 0.95 10.10
N GLY A 350 1.66 0.45 9.09
CA GLY A 350 1.53 -0.95 8.66
C GLY A 350 2.15 -2.00 9.58
N GLY A 351 3.06 -1.59 10.46
CA GLY A 351 3.93 -2.50 11.19
C GLY A 351 5.09 -3.03 10.34
N GLY A 352 5.92 -3.88 10.94
CA GLY A 352 7.07 -4.52 10.28
C GLY A 352 8.43 -4.02 10.74
N TYR A 353 8.51 -2.88 11.44
CA TYR A 353 9.75 -2.44 12.08
C TYR A 353 10.14 -3.38 13.23
N PRO A 354 11.42 -3.81 13.32
CA PRO A 354 11.89 -4.57 14.45
C PRO A 354 12.07 -3.68 15.69
N LYS A 355 12.12 -4.32 16.86
CA LYS A 355 12.57 -3.66 18.09
C LYS A 355 13.93 -2.98 17.87
N ASN A 356 14.10 -1.77 18.38
CA ASN A 356 15.34 -0.99 18.34
C ASN A 356 15.84 -0.66 16.93
N ASP A 357 14.98 -0.73 15.92
CA ASP A 357 15.28 -0.17 14.60
C ASP A 357 15.40 1.35 14.72
N GLN A 358 16.47 1.96 14.21
CA GLN A 358 16.71 3.40 14.35
C GLN A 358 16.68 3.89 15.82
N GLY A 359 16.92 2.97 16.76
CA GLY A 359 16.82 3.19 18.21
C GLY A 359 15.40 3.51 18.72
N LYS A 360 14.36 3.13 17.97
CA LYS A 360 12.96 3.26 18.34
C LYS A 360 12.44 2.00 19.05
N ALA A 361 11.45 2.15 19.94
CA ALA A 361 10.84 1.06 20.70
C ALA A 361 11.88 0.16 21.41
N ARG A 362 12.79 0.77 22.18
CA ARG A 362 13.98 0.11 22.74
C ARG A 362 13.66 -0.91 23.83
N ALA A 363 12.56 -0.77 24.58
CA ALA A 363 12.19 -1.76 25.58
C ALA A 363 11.56 -3.01 24.94
N GLY A 364 10.79 -2.84 23.87
CA GLY A 364 10.19 -3.95 23.15
C GLY A 364 9.20 -3.53 22.07
N THR A 365 8.68 -4.53 21.34
CA THR A 365 7.68 -4.31 20.28
C THR A 365 6.37 -3.68 20.78
N HIS A 366 6.10 -3.76 22.09
CA HIS A 366 4.96 -3.11 22.76
C HIS A 366 5.10 -1.57 22.86
N GLU A 367 6.25 -1.00 22.49
CA GLU A 367 6.46 0.44 22.35
C GLU A 367 6.36 0.93 20.88
N LEU A 368 6.19 0.03 19.90
CA LEU A 368 6.05 0.45 18.50
C LEU A 368 4.70 1.16 18.31
N VAL A 369 4.71 2.33 17.68
CA VAL A 369 3.47 3.09 17.41
C VAL A 369 2.47 2.34 16.52
N SER A 370 2.97 1.41 15.69
CA SER A 370 2.12 0.50 14.90
C SER A 370 1.23 -0.41 15.74
N GLN A 371 1.51 -0.60 17.03
CA GLN A 371 0.61 -1.31 17.94
C GLN A 371 -0.71 -0.56 18.14
N ILE A 372 -0.70 0.77 18.14
CA ILE A 372 -1.94 1.57 18.23
C ILE A 372 -2.84 1.27 17.03
N VAL A 373 -2.26 1.32 15.82
CA VAL A 373 -2.95 1.03 14.56
C VAL A 373 -3.48 -0.40 14.51
N LEU A 374 -2.70 -1.38 15.01
CA LEU A 374 -3.13 -2.77 15.12
C LEU A 374 -4.40 -2.92 15.96
N HIS A 375 -4.43 -2.32 17.14
CA HIS A 375 -5.59 -2.38 18.03
C HIS A 375 -6.81 -1.67 17.44
N ASP A 376 -6.61 -0.52 16.81
CA ASP A 376 -7.69 0.26 16.20
C ASP A 376 -8.30 -0.47 15.00
N LEU A 377 -7.46 -1.07 14.14
CA LEU A 377 -7.92 -1.89 13.02
C LEU A 377 -8.63 -3.17 13.50
N TYR A 378 -8.08 -3.86 14.52
CA TYR A 378 -8.73 -5.01 15.14
C TYR A 378 -10.13 -4.65 15.66
N ALA A 379 -10.25 -3.55 16.40
CA ALA A 379 -11.52 -3.11 16.97
C ALA A 379 -12.56 -2.77 15.89
N ALA A 380 -12.15 -2.00 14.87
CA ALA A 380 -13.01 -1.66 13.74
C ALA A 380 -13.53 -2.92 13.01
N ALA A 381 -12.65 -3.88 12.76
CA ALA A 381 -12.99 -5.15 12.12
C ALA A 381 -13.91 -6.01 13.01
N PHE A 382 -13.58 -6.11 14.31
CA PHE A 382 -14.35 -6.89 15.27
C PHE A 382 -15.78 -6.39 15.40
N VAL A 383 -15.96 -5.06 15.47
CA VAL A 383 -17.30 -4.45 15.48
C VAL A 383 -18.03 -4.71 14.16
N ALA A 384 -17.35 -4.80 13.02
CA ALA A 384 -17.95 -5.18 11.74
C ALA A 384 -18.35 -6.67 11.64
N GLY A 385 -18.04 -7.48 12.66
CA GLY A 385 -18.35 -8.92 12.66
C GLY A 385 -17.20 -9.80 12.16
N ALA A 386 -15.99 -9.26 12.03
CA ALA A 386 -14.83 -10.02 11.58
C ALA A 386 -14.59 -11.27 12.44
N PRO A 387 -14.23 -12.41 11.83
CA PRO A 387 -13.95 -13.64 12.52
C PRO A 387 -12.54 -13.57 13.13
N LEU A 388 -12.43 -12.88 14.26
CA LEU A 388 -11.19 -12.74 15.02
C LEU A 388 -11.30 -13.45 16.38
N GLN A 389 -10.17 -13.99 16.82
CA GLN A 389 -9.95 -14.58 18.12
C GLN A 389 -10.02 -13.50 19.21
N VAL A 390 -10.31 -13.92 20.44
CA VAL A 390 -10.44 -13.05 21.61
C VAL A 390 -9.65 -13.61 22.80
N PRO A 391 -9.37 -12.80 23.83
CA PRO A 391 -8.85 -13.32 25.09
C PRO A 391 -9.78 -14.38 25.70
N GLU A 392 -9.23 -15.41 26.36
CA GLU A 392 -10.04 -16.50 26.91
C GLU A 392 -11.10 -16.01 27.90
N ALA A 393 -10.75 -15.01 28.71
CA ALA A 393 -11.57 -14.47 29.80
C ALA A 393 -12.94 -13.94 29.34
N VAL A 394 -13.07 -13.56 28.06
CA VAL A 394 -14.28 -12.95 27.51
C VAL A 394 -15.05 -13.89 26.57
N LEU A 395 -14.62 -15.14 26.41
CA LEU A 395 -15.32 -16.10 25.56
C LEU A 395 -16.68 -16.51 26.19
N PRO A 396 -17.81 -16.33 25.48
CA PRO A 396 -19.11 -16.76 25.98
C PRO A 396 -19.15 -18.26 26.26
N LYS A 397 -19.88 -18.66 27.32
CA LYS A 397 -20.06 -20.08 27.69
C LYS A 397 -20.63 -20.94 26.56
N THR A 398 -21.46 -20.34 25.70
CA THR A 398 -22.06 -20.98 24.53
C THR A 398 -21.04 -21.36 23.44
N LEU A 399 -19.85 -20.75 23.47
CA LEU A 399 -18.78 -20.97 22.48
C LEU A 399 -17.60 -21.78 23.05
N LEU A 400 -17.69 -22.30 24.27
CA LEU A 400 -16.60 -23.06 24.91
C LEU A 400 -16.18 -24.31 24.13
N THR A 401 -17.11 -24.95 23.41
CA THR A 401 -16.80 -26.09 22.53
C THR A 401 -15.93 -25.71 21.33
N GLN A 402 -15.83 -24.42 21.03
CA GLN A 402 -15.06 -23.83 19.93
C GLN A 402 -13.82 -23.09 20.45
N LYS A 403 -13.48 -23.24 21.73
CA LYS A 403 -12.38 -22.52 22.40
C LYS A 403 -11.06 -22.60 21.64
N LEU A 404 -10.69 -23.78 21.14
CA LEU A 404 -9.38 -24.04 20.52
C LEU A 404 -9.04 -23.14 19.32
N TRP A 405 -10.05 -22.59 18.64
CA TRP A 405 -9.86 -21.75 17.46
C TRP A 405 -10.51 -20.37 17.58
N ARG A 406 -11.19 -20.08 18.70
CA ARG A 406 -11.75 -18.76 19.03
C ARG A 406 -10.96 -17.96 20.05
N VAL A 407 -10.07 -18.62 20.80
CA VAL A 407 -9.23 -17.97 21.79
C VAL A 407 -7.86 -17.67 21.21
N MET A 408 -7.33 -16.49 21.51
CA MET A 408 -5.97 -16.12 21.14
C MET A 408 -4.96 -17.07 21.79
N SER A 409 -3.97 -17.52 21.02
CA SER A 409 -2.82 -18.21 21.62
C SER A 409 -2.00 -17.24 22.49
N PRO A 410 -1.22 -17.72 23.48
CA PRO A 410 -0.34 -16.85 24.24
C PRO A 410 0.68 -16.08 23.40
N MET A 411 1.05 -16.61 22.22
CA MET A 411 1.90 -15.89 21.26
C MET A 411 1.14 -14.75 20.60
N THR A 412 -0.07 -15.02 20.14
CA THR A 412 -0.97 -14.04 19.54
C THR A 412 -1.31 -12.92 20.52
N GLU A 413 -1.64 -13.23 21.78
CA GLU A 413 -1.90 -12.19 22.79
C GLU A 413 -0.68 -11.28 23.02
N ARG A 414 0.54 -11.83 23.01
CA ARG A 414 1.77 -11.02 23.16
C ARG A 414 2.03 -10.10 21.97
N GLU A 415 1.58 -10.45 20.76
CA GLU A 415 1.68 -9.57 19.59
C GLU A 415 0.83 -8.30 19.73
N PHE A 416 -0.19 -8.32 20.60
CA PHE A 416 -1.05 -7.19 20.97
C PHE A 416 -0.59 -6.51 22.28
N GLY A 417 0.66 -6.72 22.71
CA GLY A 417 1.22 -6.00 23.85
C GLY A 417 1.36 -4.50 23.57
N LEU A 418 1.12 -3.69 24.60
CA LEU A 418 1.22 -2.22 24.57
C LEU A 418 1.88 -1.71 25.87
N SER A 419 2.66 -0.63 25.76
CA SER A 419 3.13 0.15 26.92
C SER A 419 2.20 1.31 27.21
N GLU A 420 2.04 1.64 28.49
CA GLU A 420 1.32 2.86 28.91
C GLU A 420 2.00 4.12 28.35
N GLU A 421 3.34 4.13 28.34
CA GLU A 421 4.14 5.22 27.78
C GLU A 421 3.85 5.51 26.30
N LEU A 422 3.70 4.46 25.47
CA LEU A 422 3.29 4.62 24.08
C LEU A 422 1.89 5.26 23.99
N VAL A 423 0.95 4.82 24.82
CA VAL A 423 -0.43 5.32 24.82
C VAL A 423 -0.48 6.79 25.23
N GLU A 424 0.27 7.18 26.27
CA GLU A 424 0.38 8.57 26.71
C GLU A 424 0.94 9.48 25.61
N ARG A 425 2.04 9.06 24.98
CA ARG A 425 2.70 9.80 23.89
C ARG A 425 1.80 9.93 22.65
N PHE A 426 1.11 8.85 22.28
CA PHE A 426 0.12 8.87 21.19
C PHE A 426 -1.04 9.83 21.49
N ASN A 427 -1.60 9.79 22.70
CA ASN A 427 -2.71 10.65 23.09
C ASN A 427 -2.29 12.12 23.20
N ALA A 428 -1.04 12.41 23.59
CA ALA A 428 -0.46 13.74 23.54
C ALA A 428 -0.33 14.25 22.09
N TRP A 429 0.13 13.43 21.15
CA TRP A 429 0.10 13.77 19.73
C TRP A 429 -1.33 14.07 19.26
N ARG A 430 -2.27 13.16 19.51
CA ARG A 430 -3.67 13.30 19.10
C ARG A 430 -4.28 14.62 19.57
N SER A 431 -4.04 15.00 20.82
CA SER A 431 -4.64 16.20 21.42
C SER A 431 -3.98 17.50 20.99
N LYS A 432 -2.66 17.49 20.73
CA LYS A 432 -1.89 18.72 20.39
C LYS A 432 -1.80 19.02 18.92
N THR A 433 -1.84 18.01 18.05
CA THR A 433 -1.54 18.17 16.63
C THR A 433 -2.77 18.10 15.73
N LEU A 434 -3.85 17.42 16.14
CA LEU A 434 -5.01 17.21 15.28
C LEU A 434 -6.06 18.31 15.43
N PRO A 435 -6.42 19.02 14.34
CA PRO A 435 -7.31 20.17 14.41
C PRO A 435 -8.77 19.77 14.59
N GLY A 436 -9.48 20.49 15.47
CA GLY A 436 -10.92 20.28 15.72
C GLY A 436 -11.25 19.08 16.61
N ILE A 437 -10.24 18.41 17.17
CA ILE A 437 -10.40 17.26 18.05
C ILE A 437 -10.35 17.70 19.52
N PRO A 438 -11.43 17.52 20.31
CA PRO A 438 -11.39 17.86 21.73
C PRO A 438 -10.43 16.93 22.47
N ALA A 439 -9.65 17.51 23.38
CA ALA A 439 -8.73 16.77 24.25
C ALA A 439 -9.47 15.76 25.14
N ASP A 440 -10.71 16.09 25.55
CA ASP A 440 -11.30 15.53 26.76
C ASP A 440 -12.68 14.87 26.57
N LYS A 441 -12.86 14.10 25.50
CA LYS A 441 -14.00 13.18 25.42
C LYS A 441 -13.52 11.75 25.59
N SER A 442 -13.30 11.39 26.85
CA SER A 442 -13.73 10.08 27.37
C SER A 442 -15.20 9.92 27.00
N VAL A 443 -15.49 9.38 25.83
CA VAL A 443 -16.83 8.84 25.59
C VAL A 443 -16.92 7.65 26.56
N ASP A 444 -18.02 7.51 27.31
CA ASP A 444 -18.34 6.35 28.18
C ASP A 444 -18.43 5.01 27.39
N ASN A 445 -17.86 4.96 26.19
CA ASN A 445 -17.81 3.81 25.33
C ASN A 445 -16.81 2.79 25.89
N PRO A 446 -17.12 1.49 25.79
CA PRO A 446 -16.18 0.44 26.13
C PRO A 446 -14.85 0.59 25.36
N ALA A 447 -13.73 0.21 25.98
CA ALA A 447 -12.39 0.36 25.41
C ALA A 447 -12.20 -0.32 24.03
N TRP A 448 -12.96 -1.39 23.77
CA TRP A 448 -12.95 -2.12 22.50
C TRP A 448 -13.73 -1.43 21.37
N GLU A 449 -14.47 -0.36 21.65
CA GLU A 449 -15.16 0.42 20.64
C GLU A 449 -14.17 1.35 19.93
N TYR A 450 -14.23 1.38 18.60
CA TYR A 450 -13.46 2.30 17.77
C TYR A 450 -14.42 3.13 16.91
N THR A 451 -14.48 4.43 17.19
CA THR A 451 -15.24 5.39 16.38
C THR A 451 -14.32 6.55 16.03
N PRO A 452 -13.92 6.70 14.75
CA PRO A 452 -13.06 7.79 14.32
C PRO A 452 -13.80 9.13 14.44
N GLN A 453 -13.05 10.22 14.65
CA GLN A 453 -13.60 11.56 14.84
C GLN A 453 -13.33 12.42 13.61
N LEU A 454 -14.34 13.15 13.12
CA LEU A 454 -14.18 13.99 11.94
C LEU A 454 -13.23 15.16 12.24
N LEU A 455 -12.20 15.34 11.41
CA LEU A 455 -11.31 16.50 11.48
C LEU A 455 -12.02 17.76 10.99
N SER A 456 -11.44 18.92 11.28
CA SER A 456 -11.90 20.19 10.67
C SER A 456 -11.34 20.41 9.26
N THR A 457 -10.38 19.61 8.83
CA THR A 457 -9.59 19.78 7.59
C THR A 457 -9.80 18.64 6.60
N THR A 458 -9.42 18.86 5.34
CA THR A 458 -9.28 17.80 4.34
C THR A 458 -8.11 16.88 4.68
N LEU A 459 -7.97 15.77 3.95
CA LEU A 459 -6.85 14.87 4.08
C LEU A 459 -5.52 15.58 3.81
N GLU A 460 -5.44 16.30 2.69
CA GLU A 460 -4.22 16.96 2.23
C GLU A 460 -3.73 18.01 3.23
N ASP A 461 -4.65 18.81 3.76
CA ASP A 461 -4.36 19.81 4.79
C ASP A 461 -3.92 19.15 6.10
N ALA A 462 -4.55 18.04 6.48
CA ALA A 462 -4.15 17.29 7.68
C ALA A 462 -2.74 16.72 7.53
N LEU A 463 -2.43 16.09 6.40
CA LEU A 463 -1.09 15.55 6.10
C LEU A 463 -0.06 16.69 6.06
N ALA A 464 -0.37 17.83 5.44
CA ALA A 464 0.53 18.98 5.39
C ALA A 464 0.86 19.53 6.79
N ASP A 465 -0.14 19.66 7.68
CA ASP A 465 0.11 20.10 9.06
C ASP A 465 0.94 19.08 9.84
N GLN A 466 0.67 17.78 9.69
CA GLN A 466 1.47 16.71 10.30
C GLN A 466 2.94 16.77 9.84
N LEU A 467 3.19 17.08 8.56
CA LEU A 467 4.54 17.31 8.05
C LEU A 467 5.20 18.56 8.66
N GLY A 468 4.43 19.61 8.95
CA GLY A 468 4.91 20.77 9.70
C GLY A 468 5.41 20.40 11.10
N TRP A 469 4.70 19.52 11.82
CA TRP A 469 5.09 19.06 13.17
C TRP A 469 6.38 18.27 13.19
N ILE A 470 6.51 17.23 12.34
CA ILE A 470 7.76 16.45 12.26
C ILE A 470 8.92 17.30 11.73
N THR A 471 8.67 18.26 10.84
CA THR A 471 9.68 19.23 10.40
C THR A 471 10.17 20.11 11.55
N GLY A 472 9.27 20.55 12.45
CA GLY A 472 9.64 21.26 13.67
C GLY A 472 10.51 20.42 14.60
N TRP A 473 10.18 19.14 14.80
CA TRP A 473 11.02 18.20 15.54
C TRP A 473 12.42 18.06 14.90
N ARG A 474 12.48 17.85 13.58
CA ARG A 474 13.75 17.75 12.83
C ARG A 474 14.58 19.03 12.94
N ILE A 475 14.00 20.22 12.92
CA ILE A 475 14.75 21.47 13.14
C ILE A 475 15.39 21.47 14.54
N GLY A 476 14.62 21.17 15.58
CA GLY A 476 15.14 21.17 16.96
C GLY A 476 16.11 20.02 17.29
N ARG A 477 16.16 18.96 16.48
CA ARG A 477 17.07 17.81 16.65
C ARG A 477 18.28 17.82 15.70
N TYR A 478 18.06 18.15 14.43
CA TYR A 478 19.05 18.06 13.34
C TYR A 478 19.67 19.40 12.94
N VAL A 479 19.09 20.55 13.32
CA VAL A 479 19.54 21.89 12.87
C VAL A 479 19.63 22.89 14.02
N ASN A 480 19.85 22.42 15.24
CA ASN A 480 19.84 23.28 16.40
C ASN A 480 21.22 23.88 16.74
N ASP A 481 22.28 23.43 16.05
CA ASP A 481 23.57 24.11 16.03
C ASP A 481 23.98 24.44 14.59
N GLU A 482 23.54 25.59 14.09
CA GLU A 482 23.82 26.02 12.71
C GLU A 482 25.32 26.22 12.40
N LYS A 483 26.16 26.43 13.43
CA LYS A 483 27.56 26.85 13.28
C LYS A 483 28.57 25.72 13.48
N SER A 484 28.13 24.57 13.99
CA SER A 484 29.00 23.42 14.22
C SER A 484 28.29 22.10 13.88
N ASP A 485 29.01 20.99 13.99
CA ASP A 485 28.48 19.63 13.77
C ASP A 485 28.07 18.97 15.10
N ASN A 486 27.53 19.74 16.05
CA ASN A 486 27.17 19.29 17.40
C ASN A 486 25.66 19.33 17.68
N ASP A 487 24.84 19.09 16.65
CA ASP A 487 23.38 19.05 16.76
C ASP A 487 22.91 18.03 17.80
N SER A 488 21.77 18.29 18.46
CA SER A 488 21.36 17.54 19.65
C SER A 488 21.05 16.06 19.43
N TYR A 489 20.67 15.66 18.21
CA TYR A 489 20.37 14.26 17.91
C TYR A 489 21.52 13.32 18.29
N LYS A 490 22.78 13.77 18.12
CA LYS A 490 24.00 12.98 18.42
C LYS A 490 24.11 12.54 19.88
N ARG A 491 23.39 13.22 20.78
CA ARG A 491 23.39 12.95 22.22
C ARG A 491 22.10 12.26 22.69
N GLN A 492 21.14 12.03 21.80
CA GLN A 492 19.87 11.43 22.18
C GLN A 492 20.00 9.89 22.31
N PRO A 493 19.26 9.27 23.23
CA PRO A 493 19.24 7.82 23.39
C PRO A 493 18.87 7.07 22.11
N TYR A 494 17.88 7.56 21.34
CA TYR A 494 17.48 6.91 20.09
C TYR A 494 18.63 6.84 19.08
N PHE A 495 19.52 7.82 19.05
CA PHE A 495 20.66 7.80 18.14
C PHE A 495 21.80 6.97 18.70
N THR A 496 22.21 7.26 19.94
CA THR A 496 23.38 6.62 20.58
C THR A 496 23.20 5.12 20.83
N GLN A 497 21.96 4.63 20.89
CA GLN A 497 21.62 3.22 21.08
C GLN A 497 21.03 2.56 19.82
N ALA A 498 20.97 3.27 18.69
CA ALA A 498 20.58 2.69 17.42
C ALA A 498 21.59 1.63 16.98
N LYS A 499 21.13 0.62 16.23
CA LYS A 499 21.99 -0.49 15.80
C LYS A 499 23.02 0.01 14.80
N GLU A 500 24.28 -0.33 15.02
CA GLU A 500 25.35 -0.02 14.07
C GLU A 500 26.32 -1.19 14.02
N VAL A 501 26.31 -1.93 12.91
CA VAL A 501 27.30 -2.97 12.64
C VAL A 501 28.56 -2.35 12.05
N THR A 502 29.73 -2.89 12.41
CA THR A 502 31.00 -2.45 11.80
C THR A 502 31.08 -2.91 10.34
N ALA A 503 31.88 -2.23 9.52
CA ALA A 503 32.14 -2.64 8.14
C ALA A 503 32.68 -4.08 8.03
N TYR A 504 33.42 -4.55 9.05
CA TYR A 504 33.90 -5.93 9.12
C TYR A 504 32.74 -6.91 9.35
N ILE A 505 31.88 -6.67 10.35
CA ILE A 505 30.70 -7.51 10.63
C ILE A 505 29.80 -7.54 9.40
N ALA A 506 29.50 -6.39 8.81
CA ALA A 506 28.67 -6.30 7.62
C ALA A 506 29.24 -7.10 6.44
N SER A 507 30.57 -7.13 6.29
CA SER A 507 31.24 -7.94 5.27
C SER A 507 31.15 -9.44 5.54
N GLU A 508 31.24 -9.88 6.80
CA GLU A 508 31.12 -11.30 7.14
C GLU A 508 29.68 -11.79 6.97
N GLU A 509 28.70 -11.02 7.45
CA GLU A 509 27.28 -11.33 7.28
C GLU A 509 26.89 -11.40 5.79
N ARG A 510 27.41 -10.48 4.96
CA ARG A 510 27.21 -10.53 3.50
C ARG A 510 27.80 -11.80 2.88
N LYS A 511 29.01 -12.22 3.27
CA LYS A 511 29.60 -13.48 2.81
C LYS A 511 28.76 -14.69 3.21
N ASP A 512 28.19 -14.68 4.40
CA ASP A 512 27.35 -15.78 4.88
C ASP A 512 26.01 -15.84 4.13
N TYR A 513 25.41 -14.69 3.84
CA TYR A 513 24.27 -14.59 2.93
C TYR A 513 24.61 -15.11 1.53
N GLU A 514 25.74 -14.71 0.94
CA GLU A 514 26.18 -15.18 -0.38
C GLU A 514 26.39 -16.71 -0.41
N LYS A 515 26.97 -17.29 0.65
CA LYS A 515 27.10 -18.74 0.79
C LYS A 515 25.73 -19.43 0.90
N GLU A 516 24.79 -18.85 1.64
CA GLU A 516 23.44 -19.39 1.77
C GLU A 516 22.72 -19.42 0.43
N VAL A 517 22.78 -18.31 -0.33
CA VAL A 517 22.22 -18.20 -1.68
C VAL A 517 22.88 -19.19 -2.64
N ALA A 518 24.22 -19.32 -2.61
CA ALA A 518 24.95 -20.27 -3.46
C ALA A 518 24.61 -21.74 -3.14
N GLY A 519 24.26 -22.06 -1.89
CA GLY A 519 23.83 -23.39 -1.47
C GLY A 519 22.37 -23.72 -1.79
N LEU A 520 21.54 -22.72 -2.14
CA LEU A 520 20.10 -22.85 -2.33
C LEU A 520 19.70 -23.82 -3.45
N PRO A 521 20.35 -23.84 -4.64
CA PRO A 521 20.03 -24.80 -5.70
C PRO A 521 20.14 -26.27 -5.24
N ARG A 522 21.14 -26.59 -4.42
CA ARG A 522 21.31 -27.95 -3.86
C ARG A 522 20.17 -28.29 -2.89
N LYS A 523 19.81 -27.37 -1.99
CA LYS A 523 18.69 -27.56 -1.04
C LYS A 523 17.35 -27.73 -1.78
N ARG A 524 17.17 -27.07 -2.93
CA ARG A 524 15.98 -27.19 -3.76
C ARG A 524 15.83 -28.55 -4.48
N LEU A 525 16.89 -29.36 -4.56
CA LEU A 525 16.76 -30.74 -5.02
C LEU A 525 15.95 -31.60 -4.04
N GLU A 526 16.04 -31.30 -2.74
CA GLU A 526 15.31 -31.99 -1.67
C GLU A 526 13.93 -31.34 -1.43
N ASN A 527 13.86 -30.01 -1.49
CA ASN A 527 12.61 -29.25 -1.36
C ASN A 527 12.49 -28.20 -2.48
N PRO A 528 11.85 -28.54 -3.62
CA PRO A 528 11.73 -27.64 -4.77
C PRO A 528 11.06 -26.29 -4.47
N ASN A 529 10.22 -26.23 -3.44
CA ASN A 529 9.49 -25.03 -3.04
C ASN A 529 10.18 -24.24 -1.92
N LEU A 530 11.44 -24.56 -1.59
CA LEU A 530 12.18 -23.88 -0.52
C LEU A 530 12.37 -22.39 -0.86
N PRO A 531 11.83 -21.47 -0.03
CA PRO A 531 12.04 -20.04 -0.19
C PRO A 531 13.51 -19.64 -0.08
N GLY A 532 13.92 -18.65 -0.87
CA GLY A 532 15.23 -18.01 -0.73
C GLY A 532 15.33 -17.16 0.53
N PRO A 533 16.57 -16.89 1.00
CA PRO A 533 16.78 -16.02 2.15
C PRO A 533 16.38 -14.57 1.81
N ARG A 534 15.98 -13.82 2.85
CA ARG A 534 15.73 -12.38 2.72
C ARG A 534 17.01 -11.68 2.27
N VAL A 535 16.87 -10.72 1.36
CA VAL A 535 17.99 -9.87 0.93
C VAL A 535 18.66 -9.28 2.15
N TYR A 536 19.96 -9.52 2.28
CA TYR A 536 20.74 -9.02 3.40
C TYR A 536 20.87 -7.50 3.30
N GLU A 537 20.52 -6.80 4.38
CA GLU A 537 20.68 -5.37 4.55
C GLU A 537 21.42 -5.13 5.87
N PRO A 538 22.55 -4.39 5.87
CA PRO A 538 23.31 -4.14 7.08
C PRO A 538 22.57 -3.18 8.03
N ALA A 539 22.61 -3.46 9.33
CA ALA A 539 22.03 -2.60 10.37
C ALA A 539 23.01 -1.45 10.72
N ILE A 540 22.98 -0.38 9.93
CA ILE A 540 23.85 0.81 10.04
C ILE A 540 23.03 2.07 10.34
N ASP A 541 22.16 1.97 11.34
CA ASP A 541 21.14 2.98 11.66
C ASP A 541 21.76 4.32 12.05
N GLN A 542 22.88 4.34 12.78
CA GLN A 542 23.54 5.59 13.18
C GLN A 542 24.12 6.29 11.95
N THR A 543 24.73 5.53 11.05
CA THR A 543 25.22 6.05 9.77
C THR A 543 24.06 6.64 8.95
N GLN A 544 22.97 5.88 8.79
CA GLN A 544 21.79 6.29 8.02
C GLN A 544 21.11 7.54 8.61
N LEU A 545 20.88 7.58 9.92
CA LEU A 545 20.27 8.71 10.62
C LEU A 545 21.16 9.96 10.59
N SER A 546 22.49 9.81 10.75
CA SER A 546 23.42 10.95 10.66
C SER A 546 23.41 11.58 9.28
N GLN A 547 23.40 10.74 8.24
CA GLN A 547 23.32 11.20 6.87
C GLN A 547 21.97 11.89 6.58
N ALA A 548 20.87 11.36 7.12
CA ALA A 548 19.54 11.97 7.06
C ALA A 548 19.47 13.34 7.74
N ALA A 549 20.07 13.46 8.94
CA ALA A 549 20.15 14.73 9.65
C ALA A 549 20.97 15.77 8.87
N ALA A 550 22.12 15.37 8.31
CA ALA A 550 22.95 16.25 7.49
C ALA A 550 22.23 16.74 6.23
N GLU A 551 21.47 15.86 5.57
CA GLU A 551 20.65 16.23 4.41
C GLU A 551 19.55 17.22 4.78
N PHE A 552 18.80 16.95 5.85
CA PHE A 552 17.78 17.87 6.34
C PHE A 552 18.36 19.25 6.65
N LYS A 553 19.53 19.29 7.32
CA LYS A 553 20.24 20.54 7.66
C LYS A 553 20.67 21.31 6.41
N SER A 554 21.25 20.61 5.42
CA SER A 554 21.62 21.20 4.13
C SER A 554 20.42 21.83 3.44
N ASP A 555 19.31 21.08 3.34
CA ASP A 555 18.08 21.53 2.68
C ASP A 555 17.40 22.70 3.42
N TYR A 556 17.45 22.74 4.76
CA TYR A 556 16.88 23.81 5.57
C TYR A 556 17.69 25.11 5.50
N THR A 557 19.02 25.01 5.58
CA THR A 557 19.94 26.18 5.56
C THR A 557 20.23 26.72 4.16
N GLY A 558 19.94 25.94 3.11
CA GLY A 558 20.28 26.28 1.73
C GLY A 558 21.78 26.13 1.41
N GLN A 559 22.54 25.39 2.22
CA GLN A 559 23.94 25.08 1.95
C GLN A 559 24.07 23.99 0.86
N LYS A 560 25.12 24.07 0.04
CA LYS A 560 25.41 23.04 -0.97
C LYS A 560 25.92 21.77 -0.30
N ARG A 561 25.37 20.63 -0.70
CA ARG A 561 25.73 19.30 -0.20
C ARG A 561 27.22 19.00 -0.47
N GLU A 562 27.98 18.59 0.55
CA GLU A 562 29.33 18.02 0.36
C GLU A 562 29.22 16.52 0.02
N GLN A 563 29.81 16.10 -1.10
CA GLN A 563 29.70 14.74 -1.65
C GLN A 563 30.81 13.84 -1.12
N THR A 564 30.46 12.72 -0.48
CA THR A 564 31.42 11.75 0.09
C THR A 564 31.70 10.55 -0.82
N SER A 565 31.03 10.42 -1.96
CA SER A 565 31.16 9.28 -2.89
C SER A 565 31.53 9.71 -4.32
N LYS A 566 32.58 9.09 -4.88
CA LYS A 566 32.98 9.26 -6.31
C LYS A 566 31.93 8.69 -7.28
N ALA A 567 31.19 7.66 -6.89
CA ALA A 567 30.06 7.13 -7.67
C ALA A 567 28.85 8.08 -7.59
N GLY A 568 28.57 8.66 -6.41
CA GLY A 568 27.52 9.65 -6.21
C GLY A 568 27.72 10.91 -7.06
N ALA A 569 28.96 11.40 -7.18
CA ALA A 569 29.28 12.57 -8.01
C ALA A 569 29.00 12.39 -9.53
N PHE A 570 29.13 11.16 -10.05
CA PHE A 570 28.84 10.86 -11.48
C PHE A 570 27.33 10.81 -11.76
N PHE A 571 26.53 10.31 -10.81
CA PHE A 571 25.08 10.32 -10.91
C PHE A 571 24.45 11.69 -10.58
N ASP A 572 25.09 12.54 -9.79
CA ASP A 572 24.57 13.86 -9.39
C ASP A 572 24.61 14.88 -10.55
N VAL A 573 25.70 14.96 -11.32
CA VAL A 573 25.89 15.99 -12.37
C VAL A 573 25.02 15.76 -13.61
N VAL A 574 24.64 14.51 -13.91
CA VAL A 574 23.96 14.14 -15.17
C VAL A 574 22.43 14.06 -15.02
N LEU A 575 21.92 14.15 -13.78
CA LEU A 575 20.60 13.63 -13.45
C LEU A 575 19.87 14.49 -12.39
N ARG A 576 20.57 15.37 -11.67
CA ARG A 576 19.97 16.44 -10.84
C ARG A 576 18.95 17.30 -11.59
N ASP A 577 19.09 17.47 -12.90
CA ASP A 577 18.16 18.24 -13.75
C ASP A 577 17.01 17.37 -14.33
N ALA A 578 16.91 16.08 -13.97
CA ALA A 578 16.00 15.12 -14.60
C ALA A 578 14.78 14.76 -13.74
N VAL A 579 14.84 14.92 -12.42
CA VAL A 579 13.79 14.43 -11.50
C VAL A 579 12.85 15.55 -11.10
N TYR A 580 11.58 15.18 -10.99
CA TYR A 580 10.38 16.01 -10.93
C TYR A 580 10.06 16.72 -12.23
N LEU A 581 8.81 16.63 -12.64
CA LEU A 581 8.13 17.78 -13.25
C LEU A 581 6.84 18.00 -12.45
N LEU A 582 7.01 18.16 -11.13
CA LEU A 582 6.15 19.06 -10.38
C LEU A 582 6.43 20.48 -10.91
N ASN A 583 5.44 21.35 -10.83
CA ASN A 583 5.62 22.74 -11.19
C ASN A 583 6.71 23.36 -10.28
N GLU A 584 7.74 24.00 -10.84
CA GLU A 584 8.86 24.62 -10.08
C GLU A 584 8.36 25.63 -9.03
N ASN A 585 7.22 26.27 -9.33
CA ASN A 585 6.56 27.17 -8.39
C ASN A 585 5.99 26.44 -7.17
N ASP A 586 5.49 25.22 -7.34
CA ASP A 586 4.92 24.41 -6.25
C ASP A 586 6.02 23.85 -5.35
N GLU A 587 7.13 23.35 -5.93
CA GLU A 587 8.30 22.87 -5.18
C GLU A 587 8.88 23.99 -4.27
N SER A 588 9.06 25.19 -4.84
CA SER A 588 9.58 26.34 -4.11
C SER A 588 8.62 26.80 -3.01
N LYS A 589 7.31 26.74 -3.27
CA LYS A 589 6.25 27.09 -2.32
C LYS A 589 6.17 26.09 -1.17
N ASP A 590 6.26 24.80 -1.46
CA ASP A 590 6.30 23.74 -0.45
C ASP A 590 7.46 23.93 0.50
N HIS A 591 8.66 24.14 -0.05
CA HIS A 591 9.87 24.35 0.74
C HIS A 591 9.70 25.55 1.67
N ALA A 592 9.27 26.70 1.13
CA ALA A 592 9.04 27.89 1.93
C ALA A 592 7.98 27.68 3.03
N THR A 593 6.91 26.95 2.71
CA THR A 593 5.81 26.68 3.66
C THR A 593 6.28 25.74 4.77
N LEU A 594 6.85 24.58 4.44
CA LEU A 594 7.36 23.62 5.42
C LEU A 594 8.48 24.22 6.28
N ARG A 595 9.34 25.06 5.70
CA ARG A 595 10.39 25.76 6.44
C ARG A 595 9.80 26.74 7.47
N SER A 596 8.82 27.55 7.06
CA SER A 596 8.19 28.53 7.95
C SER A 596 7.35 27.87 9.04
N GLU A 597 6.50 26.91 8.68
CA GLU A 597 5.70 26.14 9.63
C GLU A 597 6.56 25.29 10.56
N GLY A 598 7.56 24.59 10.02
CA GLY A 598 8.50 23.82 10.81
C GLY A 598 9.22 24.68 11.85
N LYS A 599 9.69 25.88 11.47
CA LYS A 599 10.31 26.81 12.42
C LYS A 599 9.35 27.19 13.55
N ARG A 600 8.11 27.56 13.21
CA ARG A 600 7.07 27.88 14.19
C ARG A 600 6.79 26.71 15.13
N ARG A 601 6.71 25.48 14.62
CA ARG A 601 6.51 24.27 15.43
C ARG A 601 7.73 23.94 16.30
N SER A 602 8.95 24.16 15.80
CA SER A 602 10.18 23.98 16.57
C SER A 602 10.21 24.87 17.82
N GLU A 603 9.82 26.15 17.67
CA GLU A 603 9.71 27.10 18.79
C GLU A 603 8.62 26.70 19.82
N GLN A 604 7.64 25.86 19.42
CA GLN A 604 6.64 25.29 20.32
C GLN A 604 7.17 24.03 21.04
N LEU A 605 7.95 23.21 20.34
CA LEU A 605 8.46 21.93 20.85
C LEU A 605 9.67 22.09 21.77
N PHE A 606 10.54 23.06 21.50
CA PHE A 606 11.82 23.22 22.18
C PHE A 606 11.99 24.60 22.79
N ARG A 607 12.64 24.67 23.96
CA ARG A 607 12.89 25.93 24.68
C ARG A 607 14.25 26.55 24.43
N ASP A 608 15.17 25.79 23.84
CA ASP A 608 16.55 26.21 23.62
C ASP A 608 17.18 25.56 22.39
N THR A 609 18.36 26.05 22.02
CA THR A 609 19.18 25.52 20.90
C THR A 609 19.89 24.22 21.25
N GLN A 610 19.75 23.70 22.47
CA GLN A 610 20.26 22.37 22.85
C GLN A 610 19.25 21.26 22.56
N GLY A 611 18.07 21.61 22.02
CA GLY A 611 17.00 20.66 21.75
C GLY A 611 16.31 20.20 23.03
N THR A 612 16.32 21.00 24.10
CA THR A 612 15.58 20.64 25.30
C THR A 612 14.08 20.83 25.05
N PRO A 613 13.23 19.83 25.34
CA PRO A 613 11.79 20.00 25.23
C PRO A 613 11.26 21.19 26.02
N GLY A 614 10.16 21.77 25.56
CA GLY A 614 9.43 22.83 26.24
C GLY A 614 8.93 22.41 27.63
N ALA A 615 8.42 23.38 28.40
CA ALA A 615 7.88 23.13 29.74
C ALA A 615 6.46 22.53 29.76
N ASP A 616 5.73 22.57 28.63
CA ASP A 616 4.42 21.91 28.50
C ASP A 616 4.61 20.38 28.51
N PRO A 617 4.06 19.66 29.51
CA PRO A 617 4.23 18.20 29.63
C PRO A 617 3.75 17.42 28.41
N GLU A 618 2.64 17.83 27.78
CA GLU A 618 2.10 17.13 26.61
C GLU A 618 2.94 17.40 25.36
N MET A 619 3.54 18.59 25.22
CA MET A 619 4.52 18.84 24.16
C MET A 619 5.83 18.08 24.39
N ALA A 620 6.25 17.89 25.64
CA ALA A 620 7.40 17.04 25.96
C ALA A 620 7.13 15.57 25.61
N LEU A 621 5.91 15.07 25.86
CA LEU A 621 5.48 13.75 25.40
C LEU A 621 5.47 13.63 23.88
N LEU A 622 5.07 14.69 23.16
CA LEU A 622 5.13 14.73 21.70
C LEU A 622 6.58 14.67 21.18
N VAL A 623 7.51 15.41 21.79
CA VAL A 623 8.95 15.30 21.45
C VAL A 623 9.45 13.87 21.72
N ALA A 624 9.04 13.27 22.83
CA ALA A 624 9.42 11.90 23.17
C ALA A 624 8.83 10.88 22.17
N LEU A 625 7.60 11.08 21.69
CA LEU A 625 7.01 10.27 20.62
C LEU A 625 7.90 10.27 19.38
N PHE A 626 8.31 11.45 18.92
CA PHE A 626 9.21 11.58 17.77
C PHE A 626 10.58 10.94 18.02
N ASP A 627 11.13 11.12 19.22
CA ASP A 627 12.43 10.59 19.60
C ASP A 627 12.43 9.05 19.66
N ASP A 628 11.44 8.40 20.28
CA ASP A 628 11.53 6.96 20.55
C ASP A 628 10.52 6.07 19.81
N GLN A 629 9.54 6.62 19.09
CA GLN A 629 8.53 5.81 18.38
C GLN A 629 8.43 6.08 16.88
N ILE A 630 8.65 7.32 16.43
CA ILE A 630 8.53 7.66 15.01
C ILE A 630 9.84 7.34 14.29
N HIS A 631 9.75 6.46 13.28
CA HIS A 631 10.89 6.14 12.41
C HIS A 631 11.08 7.21 11.33
N ASP A 632 12.30 7.28 10.79
CA ASP A 632 12.62 8.07 9.60
C ASP A 632 12.81 7.14 8.40
N SER A 633 11.75 6.96 7.63
CA SER A 633 11.76 6.07 6.47
C SER A 633 12.70 6.54 5.36
N ARG A 634 13.05 7.84 5.31
CA ARG A 634 14.03 8.41 4.36
C ARG A 634 15.47 8.10 4.74
N ALA A 635 15.76 7.85 6.01
CA ALA A 635 17.10 7.44 6.44
C ALA A 635 17.46 6.03 5.91
N TRP A 636 16.46 5.13 5.85
CA TRP A 636 16.66 3.71 5.57
C TRP A 636 16.48 3.30 4.10
N PHE A 637 15.49 3.85 3.38
CA PHE A 637 14.99 3.26 2.14
C PHE A 637 16.06 3.01 1.05
N MET A 638 16.23 1.73 0.69
CA MET A 638 17.13 1.22 -0.37
C MET A 638 18.60 1.65 -0.27
N HIS A 639 19.07 2.04 0.92
CA HIS A 639 20.42 2.56 1.13
C HIS A 639 21.52 1.62 0.62
N ASP A 640 21.42 0.33 0.93
CA ASP A 640 22.40 -0.68 0.50
C ASP A 640 22.32 -0.97 -1.01
N ALA A 641 21.09 -1.13 -1.53
CA ALA A 641 20.85 -1.48 -2.94
C ALA A 641 21.19 -0.34 -3.91
N LEU A 642 21.08 0.92 -3.48
CA LEU A 642 21.38 2.10 -4.30
C LEU A 642 22.76 2.67 -4.00
N THR A 643 23.48 2.20 -2.97
CA THR A 643 24.72 2.79 -2.44
C THR A 643 24.60 4.27 -2.04
N THR A 644 23.36 4.74 -1.95
CA THR A 644 22.95 6.13 -1.70
C THR A 644 21.47 6.16 -1.31
N ARG A 645 21.02 7.20 -0.60
CA ARG A 645 19.60 7.43 -0.25
C ARG A 645 18.86 7.98 -1.48
N GLU A 646 17.54 8.20 -1.43
CA GLU A 646 16.81 8.87 -2.54
C GLU A 646 17.47 10.23 -2.86
N MET A 647 18.49 10.28 -3.75
CA MET A 647 19.39 11.45 -3.94
C MET A 647 18.70 12.76 -4.35
N TRP A 648 17.43 12.66 -4.72
CA TRP A 648 16.73 13.60 -5.58
C TRP A 648 15.53 14.20 -4.84
N ALA A 649 14.97 13.50 -3.85
CA ALA A 649 13.93 14.00 -2.95
C ALA A 649 14.56 14.64 -1.72
N GLY A 650 13.93 15.68 -1.15
CA GLY A 650 14.31 16.28 0.12
C GLY A 650 13.19 16.12 1.16
N TYR A 651 13.43 16.56 2.39
CA TYR A 651 12.40 16.56 3.45
C TYR A 651 11.34 17.67 3.29
N PHE A 652 11.55 18.59 2.34
CA PHE A 652 10.77 19.82 2.16
C PHE A 652 9.73 19.71 1.03
N PHE A 653 9.05 18.58 0.94
CA PHE A 653 7.94 18.33 0.00
C PHE A 653 6.78 17.63 0.73
N TYR A 654 5.52 17.93 0.35
CA TYR A 654 4.40 17.12 0.82
C TYR A 654 4.31 15.82 0.04
N ARG A 655 3.78 14.80 0.71
CA ARG A 655 3.49 13.49 0.11
C ARG A 655 2.50 13.64 -1.03
N MET A 656 2.81 13.07 -2.18
CA MET A 656 1.86 12.97 -3.28
C MET A 656 0.68 12.09 -2.86
N THR A 657 -0.54 12.56 -3.12
CA THR A 657 -1.76 11.80 -2.83
C THR A 657 -2.63 11.68 -4.09
N TYR A 658 -3.07 10.48 -4.42
CA TYR A 658 -3.98 10.17 -5.52
C TYR A 658 -5.41 9.99 -5.03
N PHE A 659 -6.38 10.42 -5.82
CA PHE A 659 -7.83 10.29 -5.60
C PHE A 659 -8.44 9.67 -6.86
N GLY A 660 -8.33 8.35 -7.01
CA GLY A 660 -8.62 7.71 -8.29
C GLY A 660 -7.64 8.16 -9.37
N ASN A 661 -8.13 8.83 -10.41
CA ASN A 661 -7.30 9.41 -11.47
C ASN A 661 -6.79 10.81 -11.16
N ASP A 662 -7.29 11.43 -10.08
CA ASP A 662 -6.89 12.76 -9.66
C ASP A 662 -5.67 12.72 -8.73
N ASN A 663 -4.96 13.84 -8.62
CA ASN A 663 -3.77 13.98 -7.77
C ASN A 663 -3.77 15.31 -7.03
N SER A 664 -3.23 15.31 -5.80
CA SER A 664 -3.21 16.46 -4.89
C SER A 664 -2.38 17.66 -5.38
N ARG A 665 -1.56 17.48 -6.42
CA ARG A 665 -0.63 18.47 -6.98
C ARG A 665 -0.41 18.22 -8.45
N ASP A 666 -0.33 19.26 -9.27
CA ASP A 666 -0.14 19.09 -10.71
C ASP A 666 1.15 18.34 -11.06
N LEU A 667 1.03 17.37 -11.97
CA LEU A 667 2.14 16.55 -12.46
C LEU A 667 2.21 16.65 -13.99
N SER A 668 3.41 16.82 -14.54
CA SER A 668 3.61 16.63 -15.98
C SER A 668 3.77 15.13 -16.32
N PRO A 669 3.05 14.61 -17.33
CA PRO A 669 3.18 13.24 -17.82
C PRO A 669 4.39 13.13 -18.75
N VAL A 670 5.57 12.90 -18.20
CA VAL A 670 6.82 12.97 -18.98
C VAL A 670 7.11 11.66 -19.68
N VAL A 671 6.83 10.55 -18.99
CA VAL A 671 7.06 9.19 -19.48
C VAL A 671 5.94 8.29 -18.98
N VAL A 672 5.40 7.49 -19.89
CA VAL A 672 4.36 6.51 -19.62
C VAL A 672 4.74 5.20 -20.30
N ALA A 673 4.61 4.08 -19.59
CA ALA A 673 4.97 2.73 -20.07
C ALA A 673 6.39 2.64 -20.68
N GLY A 674 7.36 3.33 -20.08
CA GLY A 674 8.75 3.34 -20.54
C GLY A 674 9.01 4.15 -21.82
N ARG A 675 8.04 4.94 -22.31
CA ARG A 675 8.18 5.83 -23.46
C ARG A 675 8.17 7.30 -23.04
N ILE A 676 9.17 8.06 -23.49
CA ILE A 676 9.18 9.51 -23.32
C ILE A 676 8.11 10.13 -24.20
N LEU A 677 7.19 10.83 -23.55
CA LEU A 677 6.05 11.43 -24.20
C LEU A 677 6.48 12.65 -25.03
N GLY A 678 5.94 12.73 -26.25
CA GLY A 678 6.22 13.83 -27.16
C GLY A 678 7.61 13.81 -27.82
N VAL A 679 8.40 12.73 -27.74
CA VAL A 679 9.72 12.62 -28.39
C VAL A 679 9.78 11.44 -29.36
N ALA A 680 10.42 11.63 -30.52
CA ALA A 680 10.71 10.54 -31.44
C ALA A 680 11.88 9.68 -30.92
N MET A 681 11.58 8.52 -30.36
CA MET A 681 12.60 7.57 -29.88
C MET A 681 13.33 6.91 -31.05
N ILE A 682 14.66 6.77 -30.95
CA ILE A 682 15.51 6.15 -31.99
C ILE A 682 15.68 4.67 -31.66
N ALA A 683 15.43 3.79 -32.63
CA ALA A 683 15.70 2.37 -32.49
C ALA A 683 17.20 2.11 -32.25
N GLY A 684 17.55 1.60 -31.06
CA GLY A 684 18.93 1.25 -30.67
C GLY A 684 19.58 2.14 -29.61
N ALA A 685 18.96 3.27 -29.23
CA ALA A 685 19.42 4.07 -28.10
C ALA A 685 19.04 3.39 -26.77
N THR A 686 20.00 3.24 -25.86
CA THR A 686 19.82 2.41 -24.66
C THR A 686 19.47 3.22 -23.41
N VAL A 687 19.72 4.54 -23.38
CA VAL A 687 19.42 5.39 -22.21
C VAL A 687 19.17 6.85 -22.62
N TYR A 688 18.05 7.44 -22.18
CA TYR A 688 17.74 8.86 -22.34
C TYR A 688 17.89 9.61 -21.00
N GLY A 689 18.15 10.92 -21.06
CA GLY A 689 18.23 11.83 -19.92
C GLY A 689 17.32 13.05 -20.10
N ILE A 690 16.92 13.71 -19.02
CA ILE A 690 16.22 15.00 -19.05
C ILE A 690 17.07 16.06 -18.38
N LYS A 691 17.06 17.27 -18.93
CA LYS A 691 17.73 18.44 -18.38
C LYS A 691 16.76 19.62 -18.32
N ARG A 692 16.38 20.06 -17.12
CA ARG A 692 15.64 21.31 -16.88
C ARG A 692 16.43 22.54 -17.38
N GLY A 693 15.73 23.54 -17.91
CA GLY A 693 16.31 24.84 -18.25
C GLY A 693 16.55 25.67 -16.98
N GLY A 694 17.77 26.16 -16.76
CA GLY A 694 18.09 26.93 -15.55
C GLY A 694 17.58 28.38 -15.59
N ALA A 695 17.18 28.91 -14.43
CA ALA A 695 16.72 30.29 -14.20
C ALA A 695 17.81 31.38 -14.31
N LEU A 696 19.04 31.04 -14.75
CA LEU A 696 20.11 31.99 -14.99
C LEU A 696 20.62 31.79 -16.43
N GLY A 697 20.25 32.75 -17.29
CA GLY A 697 20.68 32.81 -18.68
C GLY A 697 22.20 32.66 -18.82
N GLY A 698 22.63 31.49 -19.30
CA GLY A 698 24.01 31.20 -19.66
C GLY A 698 24.11 30.93 -21.15
N LEU A 699 24.71 31.89 -21.86
CA LEU A 699 25.04 31.89 -23.30
C LEU A 699 25.92 30.69 -23.74
N GLY A 700 25.33 29.50 -23.89
CA GLY A 700 26.05 28.33 -24.38
C GLY A 700 25.15 27.33 -25.09
N GLY A 701 24.89 27.56 -26.40
CA GLY A 701 24.29 26.56 -27.30
C GLY A 701 22.90 26.90 -27.83
N LEU A 702 22.78 27.95 -28.64
CA LEU A 702 21.60 28.18 -29.49
C LEU A 702 21.56 27.12 -30.61
N ALA A 703 20.87 26.00 -30.36
CA ALA A 703 20.48 25.06 -31.41
C ALA A 703 19.13 24.33 -31.15
N GLY A 704 18.39 24.68 -30.10
CA GLY A 704 17.06 24.14 -29.81
C GLY A 704 15.96 25.15 -30.13
N GLY A 705 15.01 24.79 -30.98
CA GLY A 705 13.89 25.65 -31.39
C GLY A 705 12.92 26.02 -30.25
N ILE A 706 11.89 26.77 -30.63
CA ILE A 706 10.83 27.38 -29.80
C ILE A 706 10.26 26.45 -28.71
N SER A 707 10.24 25.13 -28.94
CA SER A 707 9.68 24.11 -28.06
C SER A 707 10.42 23.90 -26.72
N VAL A 708 11.69 24.28 -26.58
CA VAL A 708 12.42 24.15 -25.29
C VAL A 708 11.98 25.23 -24.29
N ALA A 709 11.59 26.42 -24.77
CA ALA A 709 11.19 27.54 -23.91
C ALA A 709 9.81 27.33 -23.26
N THR A 710 8.91 26.58 -23.92
CA THR A 710 7.55 26.27 -23.47
C THR A 710 7.47 25.03 -22.58
N ILE A 711 8.31 24.02 -22.83
CA ILE A 711 8.30 22.73 -22.11
C ILE A 711 9.18 22.77 -20.84
N GLY A 712 10.14 23.71 -20.75
CA GLY A 712 10.96 23.93 -19.55
C GLY A 712 12.08 22.91 -19.31
N TYR A 713 12.18 21.87 -20.16
CA TYR A 713 13.24 20.87 -20.12
C TYR A 713 13.61 20.33 -21.50
N GLN A 714 14.78 19.70 -21.60
CA GLN A 714 15.34 19.09 -22.80
C GLN A 714 15.55 17.59 -22.58
N VAL A 715 15.19 16.76 -23.56
CA VAL A 715 15.49 15.32 -23.57
C VAL A 715 16.81 15.10 -24.31
N ILE A 716 17.71 14.28 -23.76
CA ILE A 716 19.05 14.05 -24.29
C ILE A 716 19.27 12.54 -24.45
N ASP A 717 19.77 12.09 -25.59
CA ASP A 717 20.28 10.73 -25.75
C ASP A 717 21.63 10.62 -25.03
N LYS A 718 21.73 9.75 -24.01
CA LYS A 718 22.95 9.64 -23.21
C LYS A 718 24.10 8.97 -23.95
N ALA A 719 23.82 8.18 -24.99
CA ALA A 719 24.87 7.54 -25.78
C ALA A 719 25.60 8.56 -26.67
N THR A 720 24.87 9.55 -27.17
CA THR A 720 25.38 10.53 -28.15
C THR A 720 25.55 11.94 -27.57
N GLY A 721 24.94 12.25 -26.43
CA GLY A 721 24.89 13.59 -25.85
C GLY A 721 24.00 14.57 -26.60
N LEU A 722 23.25 14.11 -27.62
CA LEU A 722 22.43 14.96 -28.48
C LEU A 722 21.05 15.21 -27.87
N ALA A 723 20.57 16.44 -28.04
CA ALA A 723 19.22 16.81 -27.68
C ALA A 723 18.20 16.21 -28.66
N MET A 724 17.19 15.54 -28.11
CA MET A 724 16.10 14.95 -28.87
C MET A 724 15.03 16.01 -29.17
N PRO A 725 14.59 16.15 -30.44
CA PRO A 725 13.53 17.09 -30.78
C PRO A 725 12.16 16.58 -30.28
N PHE A 726 11.37 17.48 -29.72
CA PHE A 726 9.96 17.21 -29.42
C PHE A 726 9.13 17.18 -30.70
N LEU A 727 8.19 16.26 -30.76
CA LEU A 727 7.19 16.12 -31.81
C LEU A 727 6.20 17.30 -31.77
N PRO A 728 5.62 17.70 -32.91
CA PRO A 728 4.55 18.70 -32.94
C PRO A 728 3.40 18.33 -31.97
N GLY A 729 2.99 19.28 -31.12
CA GLY A 729 1.92 19.06 -30.13
C GLY A 729 2.37 18.46 -28.80
N ALA A 730 3.66 18.15 -28.61
CA ALA A 730 4.21 17.65 -27.34
C ALA A 730 3.91 18.58 -26.16
N GLU A 731 3.94 19.90 -26.39
CA GLU A 731 3.63 20.90 -25.36
C GLU A 731 2.28 20.64 -24.67
N LYS A 732 1.22 20.37 -25.44
CA LYS A 732 -0.12 20.11 -24.91
C LYS A 732 -0.18 18.82 -24.09
N LEU A 733 0.60 17.82 -24.50
CA LEU A 733 0.61 16.53 -23.86
C LEU A 733 1.42 16.53 -22.55
N LEU A 734 2.42 17.40 -22.44
CA LEU A 734 3.33 17.50 -21.29
C LEU A 734 2.90 18.55 -20.25
N GLN A 735 1.77 19.22 -20.46
CA GLN A 735 1.25 20.21 -19.51
C GLN A 735 1.00 19.57 -18.13
N PRO A 736 1.39 20.24 -17.03
CA PRO A 736 1.03 19.81 -15.69
C PRO A 736 -0.49 19.65 -15.56
N THR A 737 -0.91 18.57 -14.90
CA THR A 737 -2.33 18.23 -14.71
C THR A 737 -2.60 17.63 -13.34
N SER A 738 -3.79 17.91 -12.81
CA SER A 738 -4.36 17.30 -11.61
C SER A 738 -5.05 15.95 -11.89
N HIS A 739 -5.00 15.47 -13.14
CA HIS A 739 -5.67 14.24 -13.61
C HIS A 739 -4.66 13.25 -14.25
N ILE A 740 -3.51 13.05 -13.60
CA ILE A 740 -2.39 12.29 -14.17
C ILE A 740 -2.74 10.82 -14.42
N GLY A 741 -3.62 10.23 -13.60
CA GLY A 741 -4.04 8.84 -13.75
C GLY A 741 -4.77 8.61 -15.07
N GLN A 742 -5.66 9.53 -15.44
CA GLN A 742 -6.39 9.48 -16.71
C GLN A 742 -5.44 9.58 -17.90
N VAL A 743 -4.47 10.51 -17.85
CA VAL A 743 -3.48 10.66 -18.91
C VAL A 743 -2.62 9.40 -19.03
N ALA A 744 -2.15 8.85 -17.92
CA ALA A 744 -1.34 7.63 -17.92
C ALA A 744 -2.13 6.44 -18.50
N ALA A 745 -3.38 6.24 -18.08
CA ALA A 745 -4.23 5.16 -18.56
C ALA A 745 -4.51 5.27 -20.08
N GLU A 746 -4.84 6.47 -20.57
CA GLU A 746 -5.09 6.73 -22.00
C GLU A 746 -3.83 6.45 -22.84
N GLN A 747 -2.66 6.93 -22.39
CA GLN A 747 -1.39 6.72 -23.08
C GLN A 747 -0.97 5.25 -23.07
N LYS A 748 -1.12 4.53 -21.95
CA LYS A 748 -0.87 3.08 -21.89
C LYS A 748 -1.74 2.32 -22.90
N ARG A 749 -3.04 2.66 -23.01
CA ARG A 749 -3.95 2.07 -24.01
C ARG A 749 -3.49 2.35 -25.43
N GLN A 750 -3.15 3.60 -25.74
CA GLN A 750 -2.69 3.99 -27.08
C GLN A 750 -1.39 3.27 -27.46
N ILE A 751 -0.41 3.22 -26.55
CA ILE A 751 0.87 2.51 -26.73
C ILE A 751 0.62 1.02 -27.02
N SER A 752 -0.28 0.39 -26.27
CA SER A 752 -0.64 -1.02 -26.49
C SER A 752 -1.28 -1.26 -27.86
N LEU A 753 -2.12 -0.35 -28.34
CA LEU A 753 -2.75 -0.44 -29.66
C LEU A 753 -1.74 -0.26 -30.80
N ASP A 754 -0.79 0.66 -30.64
CA ASP A 754 0.23 0.92 -31.66
C ASP A 754 1.23 -0.24 -31.76
N ASP A 755 1.64 -0.81 -30.61
CA ASP A 755 2.46 -2.03 -30.59
C ASP A 755 1.75 -3.22 -31.24
N TYR A 756 0.44 -3.34 -31.04
CA TYR A 756 -0.38 -4.36 -31.69
C TYR A 756 -0.38 -4.21 -33.21
N LYS A 757 -0.63 -3.00 -33.73
CA LYS A 757 -0.59 -2.72 -35.18
C LYS A 757 0.77 -3.01 -35.78
N GLN A 758 1.84 -2.56 -35.14
CA GLN A 758 3.21 -2.74 -35.64
C GLN A 758 3.60 -4.23 -35.69
N ARG A 759 3.18 -5.05 -34.71
CA ARG A 759 3.41 -6.50 -34.72
C ARG A 759 2.55 -7.22 -35.74
N ILE A 760 1.29 -6.80 -35.96
CA ILE A 760 0.48 -7.32 -37.08
C ILE A 760 1.16 -7.02 -38.40
N GLU A 761 1.66 -5.80 -38.60
CA GLU A 761 2.39 -5.44 -39.82
C GLU A 761 3.65 -6.30 -39.99
N GLN A 762 4.41 -6.54 -38.92
CA GLN A 762 5.59 -7.41 -38.95
C GLN A 762 5.23 -8.88 -39.21
N THR A 763 4.16 -9.39 -38.58
CA THR A 763 3.68 -10.76 -38.77
C THR A 763 3.10 -10.93 -40.17
N ASN A 764 2.33 -9.97 -40.66
CA ASN A 764 1.84 -9.95 -42.05
C ASN A 764 3.01 -9.84 -43.04
N ALA A 765 4.03 -9.03 -42.76
CA ALA A 765 5.24 -8.96 -43.57
C ALA A 765 6.03 -10.28 -43.54
N MET A 766 6.09 -10.95 -42.39
CA MET A 766 6.71 -12.27 -42.24
C MET A 766 5.93 -13.35 -43.00
N LEU A 767 4.60 -13.38 -42.86
CA LEU A 767 3.70 -14.31 -43.55
C LEU A 767 3.67 -14.06 -45.07
N ARG A 768 3.78 -12.80 -45.51
CA ARG A 768 4.02 -12.44 -46.92
C ARG A 768 5.37 -12.96 -47.41
N LYS A 769 6.41 -12.86 -46.59
CA LYS A 769 7.77 -13.32 -46.92
C LYS A 769 7.90 -14.85 -46.91
N THR A 770 7.09 -15.56 -46.11
CA THR A 770 7.03 -17.04 -46.07
C THR A 770 5.99 -17.63 -47.04
N GLY A 771 5.30 -16.80 -47.84
CA GLY A 771 4.31 -17.25 -48.83
C GLY A 771 3.03 -17.84 -48.23
N SER A 772 2.73 -17.56 -46.96
CA SER A 772 1.61 -18.17 -46.22
C SER A 772 0.35 -17.29 -46.19
N LEU A 773 0.44 -16.05 -46.69
CA LEU A 773 -0.68 -15.12 -46.80
C LEU A 773 -1.24 -15.17 -48.25
N VAL A 774 -2.40 -15.79 -48.44
CA VAL A 774 -3.11 -15.78 -49.73
C VAL A 774 -3.97 -14.51 -49.80
N GLU A 775 -3.52 -13.51 -50.54
CA GLU A 775 -4.39 -12.36 -50.88
C GLU A 775 -5.43 -12.84 -51.90
N GLN A 776 -6.72 -12.79 -51.53
CA GLN A 776 -7.80 -12.95 -52.50
C GLN A 776 -7.76 -11.76 -53.47
N VAL A 777 -7.13 -11.98 -54.62
CA VAL A 777 -7.26 -11.09 -55.77
C VAL A 777 -8.74 -11.09 -56.16
N LYS A 778 -9.43 -9.96 -55.96
CA LYS A 778 -10.73 -9.72 -56.59
C LYS A 778 -10.50 -9.71 -58.10
N GLU A 779 -10.89 -10.79 -58.77
CA GLU A 779 -11.07 -10.77 -60.22
C GLU A 779 -12.13 -9.71 -60.55
N VAL A 780 -11.70 -8.69 -61.27
CA VAL A 780 -12.58 -7.79 -62.00
C VAL A 780 -13.06 -8.58 -63.21
N VAL A 781 -14.31 -9.05 -63.16
CA VAL A 781 -15.00 -9.59 -64.34
C VAL A 781 -15.38 -8.41 -65.22
N SER A 782 -14.80 -8.38 -66.42
CA SER A 782 -15.13 -7.49 -67.54
C SER A 782 -16.53 -7.72 -68.08
#